data_AF-A0A1V5J6V1-F1
#
_entry.id   AF-A0A1V5J6V1-F1
#
_cell.length_a   1.000
_cell.length_b   1.000
_cell.length_c   1.000
_cell.angle_alpha   90.00
_cell.angle_beta   90.00
_cell.angle_gamma   90.00
#
_symmetry.space_group_name_H-M   'P 1'
#
loop_
_entity.id
_entity.type
_entity.pdbx_description
1 polymer ?
#
loop_
_entity_poly.entity_id
_entity_poly.type
_entity_poly.pdbx_seq_one_letter_code
_entity_poly.pdbx_strand_id
1 'polypeptide(L)'
;MGDNVVFQVDDIDDYKKFVEPYAQAALATNHRLVYMRFANHPHLLEENKQIKIYKLNANKGFEFFSTQVHNIIRSEGQNVFYVFDCLSDLLMSWATDLMIGNFFVITCPYLFELNTVAYFAILRSRHSFKTVARIRETTQVLLDIYNNNGKICVHPLKAWKRYTPTMFLPHIMDGENFIPLLNSADTASILSYLTDKNATGGVRNLDYWDRIFLQANNILENPKAVQERQDMVETLSRVLIGREKRMLSLVKEYFSLEDLLEIKKRLIGTGFIGGKSVGMLLARNILRQDPTFDWDTELELHDSFYIGSDVFYSYMVQNGWWKLLMAQKTDEGYFEVAKELKSKMIHGVFPDEVKEQFQLMLEYFGQSPIIVRSSSLLEDAFGNAFAGKYESYFCPNQGTPEERYRHFEEVVRKIFASTMNEDALTYRRQRGLAQQDEQMALLVQRVSGSHRGTYFFPDLAGVGLSYNTFVWQKGMDPKAGMLRLVFGLGTRAVNRVENDYPRIVALDAPLIKPFVNHEDMYRFTQKEADILNLEDNEFKTLPVQNLLNEKSEAHLNLLASHDAAANEYMQSLGRSPQDVWVLTFDELLSTTPFAQTMSRMLKTLESIYRYPVDIEFTVNFDAEGKMRINLLQCRPFQTKGHYSRVELPEKIVKSKILIRQEANFMGGSVYQAISRIIYIHPQSYAALNLSEKFEVARLIGKLNRQIGHREATPTVLLGPGRWGTTTPSMGVPVKFSEINNVTAIGEIAYQDGDLIPDLSFGTHFFQDMVEMDIFYMAIYPDRNDVIFNTAWMEKQLNILADLMPDYAHFADVVRVYDVRTKDLRLLSDIVTQKMICFLGK
;
A
#
# COMPACT_ATOMS: atom_id res chain seq x y z
N MET A 1 26.32 -14.53 32.94
CA MET A 1 25.21 -15.08 32.12
C MET A 1 24.13 -14.01 32.05
N GLY A 2 23.50 -13.86 30.88
CA GLY A 2 22.55 -12.78 30.59
C GLY A 2 23.15 -11.51 29.97
N ASP A 3 24.48 -11.36 29.91
CA ASP A 3 25.07 -10.10 29.46
C ASP A 3 25.10 -9.97 27.93
N ASN A 4 24.52 -8.87 27.43
CA ASN A 4 24.84 -8.33 26.11
C ASN A 4 26.04 -7.39 26.25
N VAL A 5 27.16 -7.74 25.64
CA VAL A 5 28.43 -7.00 25.65
C VAL A 5 28.64 -6.34 24.30
N VAL A 6 28.67 -5.02 24.27
CA VAL A 6 28.92 -4.24 23.06
C VAL A 6 30.32 -3.64 23.11
N PHE A 7 31.07 -3.89 22.05
CA PHE A 7 32.41 -3.35 21.83
C PHE A 7 32.32 -2.23 20.79
N GLN A 8 32.70 -1.02 21.19
CA GLN A 8 32.95 0.07 20.26
C GLN A 8 34.43 0.04 19.88
N VAL A 9 34.72 -0.22 18.60
CA VAL A 9 36.09 -0.47 18.11
C VAL A 9 36.44 0.47 16.96
N ASP A 10 37.73 0.75 16.75
CA ASP A 10 38.21 1.43 15.55
C ASP A 10 38.27 0.46 14.34
N ASP A 11 38.68 -0.78 14.59
CA ASP A 11 38.85 -1.82 13.57
C ASP A 11 38.28 -3.18 14.06
N ILE A 12 37.83 -4.00 13.12
CA ILE A 12 37.28 -5.33 13.41
C ILE A 12 38.35 -6.30 13.92
N ASP A 13 39.61 -6.12 13.51
CA ASP A 13 40.72 -6.92 14.04
C ASP A 13 40.91 -6.70 15.54
N ASP A 14 40.60 -5.51 16.06
CA ASP A 14 40.63 -5.27 17.50
C ASP A 14 39.47 -5.98 18.22
N TYR A 15 38.28 -6.05 17.60
CA TYR A 15 37.17 -6.85 18.13
C TYR A 15 37.49 -8.35 18.15
N LYS A 16 38.13 -8.85 17.10
CA LYS A 16 38.50 -10.27 16.97
C LYS A 16 39.36 -10.77 18.14
N LYS A 17 40.26 -9.93 18.66
CA LYS A 17 41.11 -10.23 19.82
C LYS A 17 40.34 -10.50 21.12
N PHE A 18 39.08 -10.04 21.23
CA PHE A 18 38.19 -10.37 22.34
C PHE A 18 37.28 -11.56 22.04
N VAL A 19 36.92 -11.74 20.77
CA VAL A 19 36.07 -12.85 20.32
C VAL A 19 36.79 -14.20 20.44
N GLU A 20 38.08 -14.27 20.07
CA GLU A 20 38.85 -15.52 20.10
C GLU A 20 38.98 -16.11 21.52
N PRO A 21 39.43 -15.36 22.55
CA PRO A 21 39.49 -15.88 23.92
C PRO A 21 38.10 -16.22 24.47
N TYR A 22 37.07 -15.43 24.14
CA TYR A 22 35.69 -15.69 24.54
C TYR A 22 35.19 -17.03 23.98
N ALA A 23 35.43 -17.28 22.70
CA ALA A 23 35.07 -18.55 22.07
C ALA A 23 35.85 -19.72 22.69
N GLN A 24 37.16 -19.59 22.90
CA GLN A 24 37.97 -20.63 23.54
C GLN A 24 37.48 -20.95 24.95
N ALA A 25 37.14 -19.95 25.76
CA ALA A 25 36.61 -20.14 27.11
C ALA A 25 35.22 -20.81 27.10
N ALA A 26 34.34 -20.42 26.16
CA ALA A 26 33.04 -21.05 25.99
C ALA A 26 33.17 -22.54 25.64
N LEU A 27 34.08 -22.88 24.73
CA LEU A 27 34.36 -24.26 24.33
C LEU A 27 34.98 -25.08 25.48
N ALA A 28 35.94 -24.51 26.21
CA ALA A 28 36.58 -25.16 27.35
C ALA A 28 35.58 -25.46 28.49
N THR A 29 34.54 -24.64 28.64
CA THR A 29 33.47 -24.82 29.62
C THR A 29 32.25 -25.59 29.06
N ASN A 30 32.38 -26.16 27.85
CA ASN A 30 31.36 -26.95 27.16
C ASN A 30 30.02 -26.22 26.93
N HIS A 31 30.08 -24.89 26.77
CA HIS A 31 28.93 -24.09 26.36
C HIS A 31 28.75 -24.13 24.85
N ARG A 32 27.48 -24.10 24.41
CA ARG A 32 27.12 -23.98 23.00
C ARG A 32 27.47 -22.57 22.50
N LEU A 33 28.23 -22.48 21.41
CA LEU A 33 28.58 -21.21 20.77
C LEU A 33 27.90 -21.09 19.39
N VAL A 34 27.26 -19.96 19.17
CA VAL A 34 26.58 -19.60 17.93
C VAL A 34 27.20 -18.33 17.35
N TYR A 35 27.55 -18.37 16.06
CA TYR A 35 28.09 -17.22 15.34
C TYR A 35 27.09 -16.74 14.28
N MET A 36 26.64 -15.49 14.41
CA MET A 36 25.70 -14.82 13.51
C MET A 36 26.47 -14.01 12.46
N ARG A 37 26.57 -14.55 11.25
CA ARG A 37 27.39 -14.04 10.15
C ARG A 37 26.52 -13.27 9.13
N PHE A 38 26.78 -11.97 8.94
CA PHE A 38 26.07 -11.09 8.00
C PHE A 38 26.90 -9.94 7.39
N ALA A 39 28.03 -9.55 7.98
CA ALA A 39 28.89 -8.43 7.55
C ALA A 39 29.74 -8.75 6.30
N ASN A 40 30.54 -7.81 5.80
CA ASN A 40 31.47 -8.08 4.68
C ASN A 40 32.92 -8.27 5.14
N HIS A 41 33.23 -8.03 6.41
CA HIS A 41 34.55 -8.28 6.97
C HIS A 41 34.90 -9.78 7.03
N PRO A 42 36.20 -10.13 7.18
CA PRO A 42 36.65 -11.51 7.38
C PRO A 42 35.93 -12.20 8.54
N HIS A 43 35.88 -13.53 8.50
CA HIS A 43 35.23 -14.32 9.54
C HIS A 43 35.91 -14.11 10.90
N LEU A 44 35.10 -13.87 11.92
CA LEU A 44 35.57 -13.76 13.30
C LEU A 44 35.87 -15.14 13.89
N LEU A 45 35.08 -16.15 13.50
CA LEU A 45 35.19 -17.53 13.95
C LEU A 45 35.01 -18.50 12.77
N GLU A 46 35.75 -19.61 12.80
CA GLU A 46 35.62 -20.71 11.84
C GLU A 46 34.67 -21.80 12.35
N GLU A 47 34.02 -22.51 11.42
CA GLU A 47 33.07 -23.57 11.76
C GLU A 47 33.80 -24.80 12.31
N ASN A 48 33.30 -25.36 13.41
CA ASN A 48 33.78 -26.63 13.95
C ASN A 48 32.64 -27.39 14.64
N LYS A 49 32.92 -28.55 15.25
CA LYS A 49 31.88 -29.40 15.85
C LYS A 49 31.05 -28.72 16.97
N GLN A 50 31.60 -27.69 17.63
CA GLN A 50 30.97 -27.03 18.77
C GLN A 50 30.46 -25.61 18.44
N ILE A 51 30.99 -24.98 17.38
CA ILE A 51 30.56 -23.66 16.89
C ILE A 51 29.60 -23.82 15.71
N LYS A 52 28.37 -23.33 15.86
CA LYS A 52 27.40 -23.28 14.76
C LYS A 52 27.37 -21.90 14.12
N ILE A 53 27.53 -21.83 12.80
CA ILE A 53 27.47 -20.57 12.06
C ILE A 53 26.14 -20.44 11.32
N TYR A 54 25.44 -19.33 11.55
CA TYR A 54 24.26 -18.94 10.79
C TYR A 54 24.60 -17.79 9.85
N LYS A 55 24.43 -18.00 8.54
CA LYS A 55 24.58 -16.96 7.53
C LYS A 55 23.24 -16.25 7.32
N LEU A 56 23.23 -14.96 7.59
CA LEU A 56 22.07 -14.08 7.53
C LEU A 56 22.23 -13.08 6.38
N ASN A 57 21.13 -12.74 5.72
CA ASN A 57 21.13 -11.80 4.59
C ASN A 57 20.46 -10.48 4.98
N ALA A 58 21.27 -9.46 5.30
CA ALA A 58 20.78 -8.13 5.65
C ALA A 58 20.08 -7.40 4.49
N ASN A 59 20.38 -7.76 3.24
CA ASN A 59 19.79 -7.15 2.03
C ASN A 59 18.33 -7.56 1.80
N LYS A 60 17.76 -8.43 2.62
CA LYS A 60 16.32 -8.75 2.57
C LYS A 60 15.44 -7.79 3.35
N GLY A 61 16.00 -6.91 4.17
CA GLY A 61 15.25 -5.93 4.98
C GLY A 61 15.44 -6.12 6.48
N PHE A 62 15.09 -5.08 7.24
CA PHE A 62 15.22 -5.06 8.70
C PHE A 62 14.33 -6.13 9.36
N GLU A 63 13.07 -6.23 8.95
CA GLU A 63 12.11 -7.13 9.57
C GLU A 63 12.43 -8.59 9.26
N PHE A 64 12.74 -8.94 8.00
CA PHE A 64 13.18 -10.27 7.65
C PHE A 64 14.42 -10.70 8.45
N PHE A 65 15.45 -9.86 8.50
CA PHE A 65 16.69 -10.14 9.23
C PHE A 65 16.42 -10.34 10.72
N SER A 66 15.68 -9.43 11.34
CA SER A 66 15.36 -9.47 12.76
C SER A 66 14.49 -10.69 13.13
N THR A 67 13.56 -11.07 12.25
CA THR A 67 12.76 -12.29 12.38
C THR A 67 13.62 -13.54 12.34
N GLN A 68 14.59 -13.61 11.42
CA GLN A 68 15.53 -14.73 11.35
C GLN A 68 16.38 -14.83 12.62
N VAL A 69 16.96 -13.72 13.08
CA VAL A 69 17.74 -13.69 14.33
C VAL A 69 16.89 -14.17 15.50
N HIS A 70 15.66 -13.66 15.63
CA HIS A 70 14.73 -14.07 16.68
C HIS A 70 14.42 -15.58 16.63
N ASN A 71 14.15 -16.12 15.44
CA ASN A 71 13.86 -17.55 15.26
C ASN A 71 15.07 -18.44 15.59
N ILE A 72 16.28 -18.02 15.22
CA ILE A 72 17.50 -18.74 15.57
C ILE A 72 17.69 -18.76 17.09
N ILE A 73 17.61 -17.59 17.74
CA ILE A 73 17.73 -17.47 19.19
C ILE A 73 16.69 -18.35 19.90
N ARG A 74 15.44 -18.34 19.42
CA ARG A 74 14.36 -19.20 19.92
C ARG A 74 14.69 -20.69 19.81
N SER A 75 15.27 -21.09 18.67
CA SER A 75 15.58 -22.50 18.39
C SER A 75 16.79 -23.03 19.18
N GLU A 76 17.79 -22.20 19.43
CA GLU A 76 18.99 -22.58 20.20
C GLU A 76 18.70 -22.57 21.71
N GLY A 77 17.78 -21.72 22.18
CA GLY A 77 17.26 -21.77 23.55
C GLY A 77 18.15 -21.07 24.58
N GLN A 78 18.10 -21.56 25.82
CA GLN A 78 18.73 -20.91 26.99
C GLN A 78 20.20 -21.27 27.16
N ASN A 79 20.96 -20.39 27.85
CA ASN A 79 22.36 -20.59 28.22
C ASN A 79 23.33 -20.75 27.02
N VAL A 80 22.96 -20.24 25.85
CA VAL A 80 23.79 -20.26 24.63
C VAL A 80 24.64 -18.99 24.56
N PHE A 81 25.85 -19.14 24.02
CA PHE A 81 26.79 -18.04 23.84
C PHE A 81 26.73 -17.59 22.37
N TYR A 82 26.67 -16.29 22.13
CA TYR A 82 26.54 -15.69 20.81
C TYR A 82 27.70 -14.76 20.50
N VAL A 83 28.13 -14.80 19.24
CA VAL A 83 28.99 -13.79 18.62
C VAL A 83 28.22 -13.26 17.41
N PHE A 84 28.12 -11.95 17.30
CA PHE A 84 27.56 -11.28 16.13
C PHE A 84 28.69 -10.59 15.37
N ASP A 85 28.56 -10.58 14.04
CA ASP A 85 29.34 -9.66 13.21
C ASP A 85 29.16 -8.20 13.62
N CYS A 86 30.00 -7.32 13.06
CA CYS A 86 29.88 -5.89 13.30
C CYS A 86 28.56 -5.35 12.73
N LEU A 87 27.74 -4.77 13.61
CA LEU A 87 26.43 -4.23 13.25
C LEU A 87 26.54 -2.96 12.40
N SER A 88 27.69 -2.27 12.41
CA SER A 88 27.91 -1.10 11.53
C SER A 88 27.86 -1.46 10.05
N ASP A 89 28.14 -2.71 9.66
CA ASP A 89 28.01 -3.15 8.27
C ASP A 89 26.56 -3.21 7.81
N LEU A 90 25.60 -3.30 8.73
CA LEU A 90 24.17 -3.24 8.40
C LEU A 90 23.74 -1.88 7.84
N LEU A 91 24.50 -0.80 8.10
CA LEU A 91 24.25 0.51 7.50
C LEU A 91 24.31 0.47 5.98
N MET A 92 25.13 -0.41 5.41
CA MET A 92 25.21 -0.58 3.95
C MET A 92 23.92 -1.15 3.36
N SER A 93 23.17 -1.91 4.15
CA SER A 93 21.92 -2.56 3.72
C SER A 93 20.67 -1.80 4.15
N TRP A 94 20.66 -1.18 5.33
CA TRP A 94 19.49 -0.52 5.90
C TRP A 94 19.55 1.01 5.81
N ALA A 95 20.72 1.57 5.50
CA ALA A 95 21.01 3.00 5.34
C ALA A 95 20.80 3.88 6.59
N THR A 96 20.12 3.38 7.64
CA THR A 96 19.69 4.22 8.76
C THR A 96 20.14 3.66 10.10
N ASP A 97 20.61 4.56 10.94
CA ASP A 97 21.03 4.27 12.32
C ASP A 97 19.84 3.86 13.21
N LEU A 98 18.67 4.41 12.88
CA LEU A 98 17.41 4.15 13.57
C LEU A 98 17.07 2.65 13.58
N MET A 99 17.26 1.95 12.45
CA MET A 99 17.03 0.50 12.36
C MET A 99 18.03 -0.30 13.19
N ILE A 100 19.29 0.12 13.26
CA ILE A 100 20.29 -0.53 14.12
C ILE A 100 19.91 -0.36 15.59
N GLY A 101 19.55 0.86 16.01
CA GLY A 101 19.05 1.10 17.36
C GLY A 101 17.83 0.24 17.70
N ASN A 102 16.89 0.11 16.76
CA ASN A 102 15.72 -0.75 16.93
C ASN A 102 16.08 -2.24 17.03
N PHE A 103 17.09 -2.71 16.27
CA PHE A 103 17.59 -4.09 16.36
C PHE A 103 18.09 -4.44 17.77
N PHE A 104 18.80 -3.53 18.43
CA PHE A 104 19.24 -3.71 19.82
C PHE A 104 18.06 -3.76 20.80
N VAL A 105 17.07 -2.87 20.63
CA VAL A 105 15.86 -2.82 21.47
C VAL A 105 15.07 -4.12 21.41
N ILE A 106 15.03 -4.80 20.26
CA ILE A 106 14.30 -6.09 20.14
C ILE A 106 15.16 -7.29 20.55
N THR A 107 16.46 -7.28 20.26
CA THR A 107 17.30 -8.48 20.36
C THR A 107 17.92 -8.64 21.75
N CYS A 108 18.46 -7.57 22.34
CA CYS A 108 19.17 -7.66 23.61
C CYS A 108 18.26 -8.07 24.78
N PRO A 109 17.04 -7.54 24.94
CA PRO A 109 16.13 -8.00 25.98
C PRO A 109 15.75 -9.48 25.81
N TYR A 110 15.58 -9.94 24.57
CA TYR A 110 15.24 -11.34 24.31
C TYR A 110 16.39 -12.30 24.66
N LEU A 111 17.62 -11.95 24.29
CA LEU A 111 18.84 -12.66 24.69
C LEU A 111 19.03 -12.67 26.21
N PHE A 112 18.72 -11.55 26.87
CA PHE A 112 18.79 -11.42 28.32
C PHE A 112 17.80 -12.38 29.02
N GLU A 113 16.55 -12.43 28.55
CA GLU A 113 15.51 -13.35 29.07
C GLU A 113 15.91 -14.83 28.99
N LEU A 114 16.70 -15.20 27.98
CA LEU A 114 17.18 -16.57 27.78
C LEU A 114 18.49 -16.90 28.51
N ASN A 115 18.96 -16.00 29.39
CA ASN A 115 20.20 -16.16 30.16
C ASN A 115 21.44 -16.42 29.28
N THR A 116 21.49 -15.81 28.10
CA THR A 116 22.56 -15.96 27.10
C THR A 116 23.71 -14.99 27.35
N VAL A 117 24.86 -15.19 26.74
CA VAL A 117 25.92 -14.16 26.67
C VAL A 117 26.16 -13.83 25.21
N ALA A 118 26.11 -12.55 24.84
CA ALA A 118 26.20 -12.14 23.45
C ALA A 118 27.21 -11.02 23.26
N TYR A 119 28.14 -11.21 22.31
CA TYR A 119 29.11 -10.20 21.91
C TYR A 119 28.64 -9.52 20.63
N PHE A 120 28.66 -8.18 20.63
CA PHE A 120 28.37 -7.34 19.47
C PHE A 120 29.48 -6.32 19.27
N ALA A 121 29.72 -5.91 18.03
CA ALA A 121 30.62 -4.81 17.72
C ALA A 121 29.94 -3.69 16.93
N ILE A 122 30.35 -2.46 17.20
CA ILE A 122 30.07 -1.27 16.40
C ILE A 122 31.37 -0.53 16.11
N LEU A 123 31.49 0.01 14.91
CA LEU A 123 32.60 0.86 14.51
C LEU A 123 32.43 2.28 15.07
N ARG A 124 33.51 2.82 15.62
CA ARG A 124 33.57 4.19 16.14
C ARG A 124 33.31 5.19 15.02
N SER A 125 32.66 6.30 15.37
CA SER A 125 32.34 7.42 14.46
C SER A 125 31.45 7.08 13.25
N ARG A 126 30.83 5.89 13.20
CA ARG A 126 29.87 5.50 12.14
C ARG A 126 28.40 5.66 12.53
N HIS A 127 28.12 5.82 13.83
CA HIS A 127 26.78 5.99 14.38
C HIS A 127 26.65 7.34 15.07
N SER A 128 25.44 7.89 15.08
CA SER A 128 25.09 9.09 15.83
C SER A 128 25.17 8.86 17.34
N PHE A 129 25.36 9.92 18.11
CA PHE A 129 25.34 9.83 19.58
C PHE A 129 24.02 9.30 20.12
N LYS A 130 22.90 9.61 19.45
CA LYS A 130 21.56 9.14 19.84
C LYS A 130 21.45 7.62 19.70
N THR A 131 21.94 7.05 18.61
CA THR A 131 21.99 5.60 18.40
C THR A 131 22.85 4.93 19.45
N VAL A 132 24.05 5.46 19.70
CA VAL A 132 24.96 4.92 20.74
C VAL A 132 24.32 5.01 22.12
N ALA A 133 23.59 6.08 22.44
CA ALA A 133 22.84 6.20 23.69
C ALA A 133 21.75 5.12 23.82
N ARG A 134 20.98 4.86 22.76
CA ARG A 134 19.95 3.78 22.73
C ARG A 134 20.57 2.39 22.89
N ILE A 135 21.72 2.13 22.26
CA ILE A 135 22.49 0.89 22.44
C ILE A 135 22.96 0.79 23.90
N ARG A 136 23.51 1.87 24.45
CA ARG A 136 23.96 1.94 25.84
C ARG A 136 22.82 1.68 26.81
N GLU A 137 21.60 2.16 26.57
CA GLU A 137 20.46 1.95 27.46
C GLU A 137 20.06 0.47 27.56
N THR A 138 20.03 -0.24 26.42
CA THR A 138 19.53 -1.62 26.31
C THR A 138 20.55 -2.70 26.71
N THR A 139 21.84 -2.41 26.58
CA THR A 139 22.94 -3.39 26.77
C THR A 139 23.42 -3.46 28.21
N GLN A 140 23.97 -4.59 28.65
CA GLN A 140 24.45 -4.75 30.03
C GLN A 140 25.87 -4.21 30.20
N VAL A 141 26.72 -4.38 29.18
CA VAL A 141 28.10 -3.94 29.18
C VAL A 141 28.40 -3.21 27.87
N LEU A 142 28.99 -2.02 27.96
CA LEU A 142 29.48 -1.25 26.82
C LEU A 142 30.95 -0.91 27.06
N LEU A 143 31.82 -1.35 26.15
CA LEU A 143 33.26 -1.16 26.22
C LEU A 143 33.73 -0.36 25.02
N ASP A 144 34.55 0.66 25.27
CA ASP A 144 35.24 1.42 24.22
C ASP A 144 36.68 0.91 24.10
N ILE A 145 37.05 0.43 22.91
CA ILE A 145 38.32 -0.26 22.65
C ILE A 145 39.15 0.57 21.68
N TYR A 146 40.39 0.86 22.04
CA TYR A 146 41.30 1.58 21.18
C TYR A 146 42.68 0.95 21.18
N ASN A 147 43.30 1.03 20.00
CA ASN A 147 44.66 0.56 19.78
C ASN A 147 45.56 1.79 19.66
N ASN A 148 46.43 1.97 20.65
CA ASN A 148 47.42 3.05 20.67
C ASN A 148 48.82 2.44 20.50
N ASN A 149 49.39 2.56 19.29
CA ASN A 149 50.73 2.05 18.95
C ASN A 149 50.93 0.55 19.29
N GLY A 150 49.92 -0.28 19.05
CA GLY A 150 49.97 -1.72 19.30
C GLY A 150 49.54 -2.14 20.71
N LYS A 151 49.32 -1.19 21.63
CA LYS A 151 48.74 -1.48 22.96
C LYS A 151 47.24 -1.29 22.91
N ILE A 152 46.50 -2.35 23.25
CA ILE A 152 45.05 -2.31 23.38
C ILE A 152 44.69 -1.68 24.70
N CYS A 153 43.72 -0.80 24.67
CA CYS A 153 43.17 -0.19 25.85
C CYS A 153 41.65 -0.30 25.82
N VAL A 154 41.09 -0.66 26.97
CA VAL A 154 39.67 -0.90 27.22
C VAL A 154 39.18 0.15 28.18
N HIS A 155 38.17 0.91 27.78
CA HIS A 155 37.50 1.88 28.61
C HIS A 155 36.04 1.47 28.78
N PRO A 156 35.65 0.89 29.93
CA PRO A 156 34.26 0.56 30.19
C PRO A 156 33.42 1.84 30.26
N LEU A 157 32.37 1.91 29.43
CA LEU A 157 31.40 3.02 29.43
C LEU A 157 30.11 2.67 30.18
N LYS A 158 29.79 1.38 30.27
CA LYS A 158 28.67 0.85 31.05
C LYS A 158 29.02 -0.54 31.59
N ALA A 159 28.69 -0.77 32.86
CA ALA A 159 28.72 -2.10 33.48
C ALA A 159 27.52 -2.23 34.43
N TRP A 160 26.45 -2.87 33.97
CA TRP A 160 25.20 -2.94 34.72
C TRP A 160 25.37 -3.73 36.03
N LYS A 161 24.92 -3.13 37.14
CA LYS A 161 24.99 -3.68 38.51
C LYS A 161 26.40 -4.07 38.99
N ARG A 162 27.44 -3.49 38.41
CA ARG A 162 28.85 -3.76 38.74
C ARG A 162 29.55 -2.44 39.01
N TYR A 163 30.39 -2.41 40.04
CA TYR A 163 31.15 -1.21 40.38
C TYR A 163 32.43 -1.55 41.13
N THR A 164 33.53 -0.92 40.73
CA THR A 164 34.77 -0.79 41.52
C THR A 164 35.28 0.64 41.36
N PRO A 165 36.11 1.16 42.29
CA PRO A 165 36.61 2.54 42.23
C PRO A 165 37.34 2.90 40.93
N THR A 166 37.92 1.92 40.25
CA THR A 166 38.70 2.11 39.01
C THR A 166 38.00 1.60 37.76
N MET A 167 36.78 1.05 37.87
CA MET A 167 36.10 0.33 36.77
C MET A 167 35.95 1.16 35.49
N PHE A 168 35.60 2.44 35.63
CA PHE A 168 35.33 3.33 34.50
C PHE A 168 36.56 4.16 34.12
N LEU A 169 37.76 3.76 34.56
CA LEU A 169 39.00 4.30 34.04
C LEU A 169 39.41 3.55 32.76
N PRO A 170 40.22 4.16 31.89
CA PRO A 170 41.01 3.44 30.89
C PRO A 170 41.85 2.31 31.50
N HIS A 171 41.82 1.12 30.89
CA HIS A 171 42.65 -0.02 31.27
C HIS A 171 43.54 -0.44 30.11
N ILE A 172 44.85 -0.52 30.30
CA ILE A 172 45.78 -1.00 29.27
C ILE A 172 45.92 -2.52 29.40
N MET A 173 45.89 -3.21 28.26
CA MET A 173 46.20 -4.62 28.17
C MET A 173 47.71 -4.85 28.32
N ASP A 174 48.09 -5.65 29.31
CA ASP A 174 49.46 -6.10 29.57
C ASP A 174 49.47 -7.62 29.79
N GLY A 175 49.93 -8.35 28.77
CA GLY A 175 49.76 -9.80 28.70
C GLY A 175 48.28 -10.19 28.69
N GLU A 176 47.86 -11.00 29.65
CA GLU A 176 46.45 -11.41 29.86
C GLU A 176 45.69 -10.50 30.86
N ASN A 177 46.35 -9.47 31.40
CA ASN A 177 45.77 -8.59 32.42
C ASN A 177 45.37 -7.23 31.85
N PHE A 178 44.35 -6.62 32.47
CA PHE A 178 43.93 -5.24 32.19
C PHE A 178 44.24 -4.36 33.39
N ILE A 179 45.19 -3.45 33.25
CA ILE A 179 45.69 -2.61 34.35
C ILE A 179 45.06 -1.22 34.25
N PRO A 180 44.35 -0.73 35.29
CA PRO A 180 43.75 0.61 35.26
C PRO A 180 44.83 1.69 35.25
N LEU A 181 44.61 2.74 34.46
CA LEU A 181 45.44 3.93 34.49
C LEU A 181 45.04 4.80 35.68
N LEU A 182 45.88 4.77 36.72
CA LEU A 182 45.65 5.53 37.96
C LEU A 182 46.28 6.92 37.92
N ASN A 183 47.25 7.14 37.03
CA ASN A 183 47.91 8.44 36.88
C ASN A 183 47.03 9.38 36.06
N SER A 184 46.74 10.57 36.61
CA SER A 184 45.93 11.60 35.95
C SER A 184 46.57 12.13 34.68
N ALA A 185 47.90 12.21 34.59
CA ALA A 185 48.60 12.68 33.40
C ALA A 185 48.45 11.71 32.22
N ASP A 186 48.66 10.41 32.48
CA ASP A 186 48.52 9.36 31.47
C ASP A 186 47.06 9.20 31.03
N THR A 187 46.13 9.27 31.99
CA THR A 187 44.68 9.25 31.72
C THR A 187 44.25 10.44 30.88
N ALA A 188 44.71 11.66 31.21
CA ALA A 188 44.39 12.87 30.46
C ALA A 188 44.99 12.83 29.04
N SER A 189 46.21 12.30 28.86
CA SER A 189 46.82 12.15 27.54
C SER A 189 46.00 11.23 26.63
N ILE A 190 45.55 10.09 27.17
CA ILE A 190 44.73 9.13 26.43
C ILE A 190 43.31 9.65 26.17
N LEU A 191 42.68 10.29 27.15
CA LEU A 191 41.36 10.90 26.96
C LEU A 191 41.41 12.09 26.00
N SER A 192 42.50 12.87 25.97
CA SER A 192 42.71 13.94 24.98
C SER A 192 42.87 13.35 23.58
N TYR A 193 43.67 12.29 23.42
CA TYR A 193 43.78 11.58 22.15
C TYR A 193 42.43 11.05 21.65
N LEU A 194 41.62 10.48 22.56
CA LEU A 194 40.25 10.07 22.25
C LEU A 194 39.39 11.26 21.87
N THR A 195 39.50 12.36 22.59
CA THR A 195 38.75 13.60 22.30
C THR A 195 39.14 14.13 20.93
N ASP A 196 40.41 14.17 20.55
CA ASP A 196 40.87 14.67 19.24
C ASP A 196 40.45 13.73 18.08
N LYS A 197 40.53 12.40 18.26
CA LYS A 197 39.93 11.43 17.32
C LYS A 197 38.40 11.56 17.24
N ASN A 198 37.77 12.00 18.33
CA ASN A 198 36.34 12.22 18.44
C ASN A 198 35.90 13.64 18.02
N ALA A 199 36.83 14.61 17.92
CA ALA A 199 36.60 16.05 17.76
C ALA A 199 36.48 16.50 16.30
N THR A 200 36.14 15.59 15.39
CA THR A 200 35.71 15.95 14.04
C THR A 200 34.29 16.55 14.07
N GLY A 201 34.16 17.77 14.60
CA GLY A 201 33.08 18.75 14.38
C GLY A 201 31.63 18.29 14.61
N GLY A 202 30.66 19.16 14.28
CA GLY A 202 29.22 18.87 14.33
C GLY A 202 28.76 17.68 13.46
N VAL A 203 29.68 17.01 12.76
CA VAL A 203 29.48 15.86 11.87
C VAL A 203 29.11 14.57 12.63
N ARG A 204 29.41 14.47 13.94
CA ARG A 204 29.11 13.27 14.73
C ARG A 204 27.65 13.11 15.18
N ASN A 205 26.85 14.18 15.07
CA ASN A 205 25.40 14.07 15.21
C ASN A 205 24.75 13.41 13.99
N LEU A 206 25.45 13.43 12.85
CA LEU A 206 24.96 12.93 11.57
C LEU A 206 25.25 11.45 11.45
N ASP A 207 24.18 10.68 11.23
CA ASP A 207 24.28 9.27 10.92
C ASP A 207 24.73 9.04 9.45
N TYR A 208 24.80 7.77 9.03
CA TYR A 208 25.16 7.44 7.65
C TYR A 208 24.18 8.05 6.63
N TRP A 209 22.89 8.06 6.96
CA TRP A 209 21.85 8.65 6.12
C TRP A 209 22.12 10.13 5.87
N ASP A 210 22.30 10.92 6.92
CA ASP A 210 22.59 12.35 6.84
C ASP A 210 23.89 12.64 6.07
N ARG A 211 24.92 11.80 6.26
CA ARG A 211 26.20 11.95 5.54
C ARG A 211 26.06 11.75 4.04
N ILE A 212 25.27 10.75 3.60
CA ILE A 212 25.03 10.54 2.16
C ILE A 212 24.33 11.78 1.58
N PHE A 213 23.36 12.36 2.27
CA PHE A 213 22.67 13.55 1.77
C PHE A 213 23.53 14.81 1.79
N LEU A 214 24.44 14.97 2.75
CA LEU A 214 25.44 16.04 2.69
C LEU A 214 26.39 15.86 1.49
N GLN A 215 26.86 14.64 1.25
CA GLN A 215 27.69 14.33 0.08
C GLN A 215 26.93 14.62 -1.22
N ALA A 216 25.65 14.24 -1.30
CA ALA A 216 24.79 14.52 -2.44
C ALA A 216 24.64 16.03 -2.71
N ASN A 217 24.45 16.86 -1.67
CA ASN A 217 24.42 18.32 -1.83
C ASN A 217 25.76 18.87 -2.35
N ASN A 218 26.89 18.40 -1.82
CA ASN A 218 28.21 18.82 -2.31
C ASN A 218 28.45 18.45 -3.79
N ILE A 219 27.99 17.26 -4.21
CA ILE A 219 28.06 16.82 -5.61
C ILE A 219 27.16 17.69 -6.50
N LEU A 220 25.98 18.06 -6.01
CA LEU A 220 25.03 18.91 -6.72
C LEU A 220 25.61 20.31 -6.99
N GLU A 221 26.35 20.88 -6.05
CA GLU A 221 27.01 22.18 -6.20
C GLU A 221 28.15 22.16 -7.24
N ASN A 222 28.68 20.99 -7.59
CA ASN A 222 29.75 20.84 -8.59
C ASN A 222 29.18 20.54 -9.99
N PRO A 223 29.22 21.49 -10.95
CA PRO A 223 28.65 21.30 -12.29
C PRO A 223 29.38 20.27 -13.16
N LYS A 224 30.63 19.92 -12.81
CA LYS A 224 31.48 19.00 -13.59
C LYS A 224 31.29 17.53 -13.19
N ALA A 225 30.58 17.26 -12.09
CA ALA A 225 30.48 15.94 -11.47
C ALA A 225 29.36 15.07 -12.08
N VAL A 226 29.26 14.99 -13.42
CA VAL A 226 28.13 14.31 -14.10
C VAL A 226 28.03 12.82 -13.73
N GLN A 227 29.15 12.09 -13.74
CA GLN A 227 29.15 10.67 -13.39
C GLN A 227 28.84 10.45 -11.90
N GLU A 228 29.44 11.26 -11.01
CA GLU A 228 29.21 11.18 -9.57
C GLU A 228 27.74 11.47 -9.21
N ARG A 229 27.07 12.37 -9.95
CA ARG A 229 25.63 12.62 -9.81
C ARG A 229 24.82 11.37 -10.15
N GLN A 230 25.12 10.69 -11.25
CA GLN A 230 24.41 9.46 -11.63
C GLN A 230 24.62 8.34 -10.60
N ASP A 231 25.86 8.15 -10.13
CA ASP A 231 26.18 7.14 -9.10
C ASP A 231 25.45 7.46 -7.77
N MET A 232 25.34 8.74 -7.43
CA MET A 232 24.60 9.20 -6.25
C MET A 232 23.09 9.00 -6.42
N VAL A 233 22.52 9.27 -7.60
CA VAL A 233 21.10 8.97 -7.91
C VAL A 233 20.83 7.49 -7.71
N GLU A 234 21.71 6.60 -8.17
CA GLU A 234 21.56 5.16 -7.95
C GLU A 234 21.61 4.79 -6.46
N THR A 235 22.55 5.39 -5.73
CA THR A 235 22.70 5.14 -4.29
C THR A 235 21.46 5.61 -3.52
N LEU A 236 21.00 6.83 -3.76
CA LEU A 236 19.84 7.43 -3.13
C LEU A 236 18.53 6.71 -3.50
N SER A 237 18.40 6.24 -4.74
CA SER A 237 17.22 5.49 -5.19
C SER A 237 17.04 4.20 -4.38
N ARG A 238 18.13 3.50 -4.03
CA ARG A 238 18.08 2.26 -3.25
C ARG A 238 17.68 2.46 -1.79
N VAL A 239 17.70 3.70 -1.29
CA VAL A 239 17.41 4.01 0.11
C VAL A 239 16.12 4.83 0.30
N LEU A 240 15.71 5.61 -0.70
CA LEU A 240 14.47 6.41 -0.67
C LEU A 240 13.29 5.74 -1.39
N ILE A 241 13.53 5.02 -2.48
CA ILE A 241 12.48 4.56 -3.40
C ILE A 241 12.12 3.11 -3.12
N GLY A 242 13.08 2.20 -3.24
CA GLY A 242 12.83 0.77 -3.07
C GLY A 242 13.91 -0.10 -3.71
N ARG A 243 13.61 -1.40 -3.84
CA ARG A 243 14.54 -2.42 -4.36
C ARG A 243 14.04 -3.14 -5.62
N GLU A 244 12.84 -2.80 -6.11
CA GLU A 244 12.25 -3.41 -7.28
C GLU A 244 12.98 -2.93 -8.55
N LYS A 245 13.47 -3.87 -9.35
CA LYS A 245 14.42 -3.58 -10.44
C LYS A 245 13.81 -2.72 -11.54
N ARG A 246 12.55 -2.95 -11.90
CA ARG A 246 11.88 -2.23 -13.00
C ARG A 246 11.60 -0.78 -12.61
N MET A 247 11.04 -0.54 -11.44
CA MET A 247 10.86 0.80 -10.87
C MET A 247 12.21 1.52 -10.72
N LEU A 248 13.23 0.85 -10.19
CA LEU A 248 14.57 1.45 -10.09
C LEU A 248 15.15 1.82 -11.46
N SER A 249 14.89 1.03 -12.52
CA SER A 249 15.34 1.41 -13.86
C SER A 249 14.66 2.68 -14.38
N LEU A 250 13.35 2.82 -14.17
CA LEU A 250 12.62 4.03 -14.55
C LEU A 250 13.06 5.24 -13.71
N VAL A 251 13.26 5.05 -12.40
CA VAL A 251 13.74 6.14 -11.52
C VAL A 251 15.12 6.61 -11.96
N LYS A 252 16.05 5.70 -12.29
CA LYS A 252 17.38 6.09 -12.79
C LYS A 252 17.33 6.92 -14.09
N GLU A 253 16.32 6.69 -14.92
CA GLU A 253 16.16 7.40 -16.19
C GLU A 253 15.49 8.77 -16.00
N TYR A 254 14.49 8.86 -15.13
CA TYR A 254 13.63 10.04 -15.01
C TYR A 254 13.81 10.87 -13.73
N PHE A 255 14.59 10.44 -12.74
CA PHE A 255 14.91 11.26 -11.57
C PHE A 255 16.28 11.91 -11.71
N SER A 256 16.34 13.18 -11.34
CA SER A 256 17.57 13.92 -11.12
C SER A 256 18.04 13.81 -9.66
N LEU A 257 19.28 14.25 -9.39
CA LEU A 257 19.80 14.31 -8.02
C LEU A 257 19.01 15.34 -7.19
N GLU A 258 18.64 16.44 -7.83
CA GLU A 258 17.82 17.53 -7.32
C GLU A 258 16.46 17.00 -6.84
N ASP A 259 15.79 16.16 -7.63
CA ASP A 259 14.49 15.56 -7.24
C ASP A 259 14.60 14.73 -5.95
N LEU A 260 15.65 13.92 -5.81
CA LEU A 260 15.88 13.09 -4.63
C LEU A 260 16.22 13.92 -3.39
N LEU A 261 16.93 15.04 -3.58
CA LEU A 261 17.21 16.01 -2.51
C LEU A 261 15.95 16.75 -2.08
N GLU A 262 15.07 17.13 -3.01
CA GLU A 262 13.77 17.72 -2.70
C GLU A 262 12.86 16.74 -1.94
N ILE A 263 12.87 15.45 -2.29
CA ILE A 263 12.19 14.42 -1.51
C ILE A 263 12.71 14.40 -0.07
N LYS A 264 14.03 14.39 0.13
CA LYS A 264 14.64 14.37 1.46
C LYS A 264 14.27 15.59 2.31
N LYS A 265 14.16 16.79 1.71
CA LYS A 265 13.74 18.01 2.40
C LYS A 265 12.33 17.90 2.98
N ARG A 266 11.48 17.08 2.37
CA ARG A 266 10.08 16.85 2.76
C ARG A 266 9.83 15.47 3.40
N LEU A 267 10.89 14.75 3.75
CA LEU A 267 10.84 13.45 4.39
C LEU A 267 10.86 13.58 5.91
N ILE A 268 9.85 13.03 6.56
CA ILE A 268 9.75 12.85 8.00
C ILE A 268 10.30 11.47 8.36
N GLY A 269 11.23 11.42 9.31
CA GLY A 269 11.99 10.22 9.64
C GLY A 269 12.93 9.77 8.50
N THR A 270 13.07 8.45 8.36
CA THR A 270 13.98 7.82 7.39
C THR A 270 13.33 6.61 6.69
N GLY A 271 14.04 6.04 5.73
CA GLY A 271 13.58 4.88 4.96
C GLY A 271 12.84 5.26 3.69
N PHE A 272 12.04 4.33 3.17
CA PHE A 272 11.40 4.46 1.87
C PHE A 272 10.15 5.33 1.92
N ILE A 273 9.84 6.04 0.83
CA ILE A 273 8.63 6.88 0.70
C ILE A 273 7.39 6.09 0.23
N GLY A 274 7.58 4.83 -0.18
CA GLY A 274 6.50 3.93 -0.55
C GLY A 274 6.01 4.08 -2.00
N GLY A 275 5.24 3.08 -2.45
CA GLY A 275 4.87 2.91 -3.85
C GLY A 275 4.02 4.03 -4.45
N LYS A 276 3.01 4.52 -3.72
CA LYS A 276 2.12 5.60 -4.22
C LYS A 276 2.89 6.88 -4.48
N SER A 277 3.76 7.25 -3.54
CA SER A 277 4.62 8.42 -3.67
C SER A 277 5.59 8.29 -4.84
N VAL A 278 6.24 7.14 -4.99
CA VAL A 278 7.15 6.87 -6.11
C VAL A 278 6.41 6.93 -7.44
N GLY A 279 5.27 6.25 -7.57
CA GLY A 279 4.48 6.21 -8.80
C GLY A 279 4.00 7.60 -9.24
N MET A 280 3.49 8.40 -8.29
CA MET A 280 3.11 9.80 -8.52
C MET A 280 4.28 10.64 -9.02
N LEU A 281 5.40 10.64 -8.29
CA LEU A 281 6.57 11.46 -8.63
C LEU A 281 7.20 11.04 -9.96
N LEU A 282 7.33 9.73 -10.19
CA LEU A 282 7.86 9.19 -11.44
C LEU A 282 7.01 9.61 -12.63
N ALA A 283 5.68 9.48 -12.54
CA ALA A 283 4.80 9.87 -13.63
C ALA A 283 4.89 11.36 -13.93
N ARG A 284 5.00 12.21 -12.91
CA ARG A 284 5.17 13.65 -13.08
C ARG A 284 6.51 14.00 -13.73
N ASN A 285 7.60 13.35 -13.32
CA ASN A 285 8.92 13.55 -13.94
C ASN A 285 8.95 13.08 -15.38
N ILE A 286 8.31 11.95 -15.69
CA ILE A 286 8.13 11.45 -17.05
C ILE A 286 7.47 12.53 -17.93
N LEU A 287 6.35 13.10 -17.46
CA LEU A 287 5.64 14.13 -18.21
C LEU A 287 6.49 15.39 -18.38
N ARG A 288 7.13 15.89 -17.31
CA ARG A 288 7.98 17.10 -17.39
C ARG A 288 9.19 16.96 -18.33
N GLN A 289 9.63 15.73 -18.60
CA GLN A 289 10.73 15.47 -19.53
C GLN A 289 10.26 15.19 -20.97
N ASP A 290 8.94 15.13 -21.24
CA ASP A 290 8.40 14.98 -22.59
C ASP A 290 8.62 16.27 -23.39
N PRO A 291 9.51 16.28 -24.41
CA PRO A 291 9.81 17.49 -25.17
C PRO A 291 8.70 17.86 -26.15
N THR A 292 7.70 17.00 -26.34
CA THR A 292 6.66 17.17 -27.36
C THR A 292 5.47 17.99 -26.88
N PHE A 293 5.38 18.27 -25.59
CA PHE A 293 4.25 18.95 -24.98
C PHE A 293 4.66 19.68 -23.70
N ASP A 294 4.20 20.92 -23.53
CA ASP A 294 4.57 21.76 -22.40
C ASP A 294 3.71 21.44 -21.15
N TRP A 295 4.09 20.36 -20.46
CA TRP A 295 3.40 19.90 -19.26
C TRP A 295 3.46 20.86 -18.08
N ASP A 296 4.48 21.72 -17.98
CA ASP A 296 4.59 22.70 -16.90
C ASP A 296 3.45 23.75 -16.97
N THR A 297 2.89 23.96 -18.16
CA THR A 297 1.73 24.87 -18.36
C THR A 297 0.37 24.21 -18.15
N GLU A 298 0.29 22.89 -18.05
CA GLU A 298 -0.96 22.15 -17.89
C GLU A 298 -1.08 21.52 -16.50
N LEU A 299 0.04 21.18 -15.85
CA LEU A 299 0.05 20.54 -14.54
C LEU A 299 0.06 21.55 -13.39
N GLU A 300 -0.68 21.26 -12.32
CA GLU A 300 -0.46 21.90 -11.01
C GLU A 300 0.82 21.36 -10.38
N LEU A 301 1.55 22.20 -9.63
CA LEU A 301 2.63 21.71 -8.77
C LEU A 301 2.07 20.79 -7.67
N HIS A 302 2.77 19.67 -7.42
CA HIS A 302 2.44 18.85 -6.27
C HIS A 302 3.03 19.48 -5.00
N ASP A 303 2.34 19.31 -3.88
CA ASP A 303 2.76 19.79 -2.57
C ASP A 303 2.56 18.67 -1.54
N SER A 304 3.64 17.95 -1.24
CA SER A 304 3.57 16.69 -0.48
C SER A 304 4.75 16.50 0.46
N PHE A 305 4.50 15.88 1.60
CA PHE A 305 5.48 15.34 2.54
C PHE A 305 5.37 13.82 2.58
N TYR A 306 6.46 13.18 2.99
CA TYR A 306 6.57 11.73 3.03
C TYR A 306 6.93 11.30 4.45
N ILE A 307 6.21 10.36 5.03
CA ILE A 307 6.59 9.72 6.30
C ILE A 307 7.26 8.40 5.95
N GLY A 308 8.56 8.33 6.18
CA GLY A 308 9.38 7.19 5.77
C GLY A 308 9.01 5.90 6.49
N SER A 309 9.20 4.76 5.81
CA SER A 309 8.84 3.43 6.33
C SER A 309 9.48 3.05 7.66
N ASP A 310 10.63 3.63 8.02
CA ASP A 310 11.31 3.34 9.28
C ASP A 310 10.56 3.90 10.50
N VAL A 311 9.71 4.91 10.29
CA VAL A 311 8.82 5.45 11.33
C VAL A 311 7.82 4.38 11.76
N PHE A 312 7.29 3.60 10.83
CA PHE A 312 6.38 2.48 11.11
C PHE A 312 7.05 1.41 11.97
N TYR A 313 8.26 0.96 11.62
CA TYR A 313 9.00 0.00 12.44
C TYR A 313 9.35 0.55 13.82
N SER A 314 9.81 1.79 13.87
CA SER A 314 10.14 2.45 15.14
C SER A 314 8.93 2.57 16.04
N TYR A 315 7.75 2.85 15.48
CA TYR A 315 6.49 2.86 16.19
C TYR A 315 6.19 1.48 16.81
N MET A 316 6.32 0.40 16.06
CA MET A 316 6.09 -0.95 16.59
C MET A 316 7.11 -1.36 17.66
N VAL A 317 8.39 -1.06 17.44
CA VAL A 317 9.49 -1.47 18.32
C VAL A 317 9.45 -0.70 19.65
N GLN A 318 9.30 0.62 19.62
CA GLN A 318 9.34 1.45 20.83
C GLN A 318 8.12 1.22 21.72
N ASN A 319 6.99 0.83 21.15
CA ASN A 319 5.80 0.44 21.91
C ASN A 319 5.84 -1.03 22.40
N GLY A 320 6.91 -1.77 22.13
CA GLY A 320 7.14 -3.11 22.67
C GLY A 320 6.36 -4.24 21.99
N TRP A 321 5.86 -4.03 20.78
CA TRP A 321 4.98 -4.99 20.09
C TRP A 321 5.71 -5.98 19.18
N TRP A 322 7.05 -5.99 19.18
CA TRP A 322 7.82 -6.87 18.31
C TRP A 322 7.50 -8.36 18.53
N LYS A 323 7.36 -8.80 19.78
CA LYS A 323 6.97 -10.19 20.09
C LYS A 323 5.60 -10.55 19.53
N LEU A 324 4.64 -9.61 19.56
CA LEU A 324 3.31 -9.79 18.98
C LEU A 324 3.36 -9.85 17.46
N LEU A 325 4.16 -8.99 16.81
CA LEU A 325 4.38 -9.05 15.37
C LEU A 325 4.97 -10.42 14.94
N MET A 326 5.93 -10.95 15.70
CA MET A 326 6.48 -12.29 15.43
C MET A 326 5.45 -13.40 15.60
N ALA A 327 4.58 -13.32 16.61
CA ALA A 327 3.48 -14.26 16.79
C ALA A 327 2.44 -14.14 15.67
N GLN A 328 2.15 -12.92 15.20
CA GLN A 328 1.27 -12.66 14.07
C GLN A 328 1.83 -13.27 12.77
N LYS A 329 3.14 -13.37 12.57
CA LYS A 329 3.69 -14.02 11.36
C LYS A 329 3.56 -15.54 11.30
N THR A 330 3.09 -16.18 12.37
CA THR A 330 2.82 -17.63 12.38
C THR A 330 1.49 -17.94 11.70
N ASP A 331 1.35 -19.14 11.12
CA ASP A 331 0.09 -19.54 10.46
C ASP A 331 -1.11 -19.53 11.42
N GLU A 332 -0.89 -19.87 12.68
CA GLU A 332 -1.89 -19.86 13.76
C GLU A 332 -2.25 -18.43 14.16
N GLY A 333 -1.24 -17.58 14.38
CA GLY A 333 -1.43 -16.21 14.87
C GLY A 333 -1.80 -15.17 13.81
N TYR A 334 -1.76 -15.51 12.52
CA TYR A 334 -1.87 -14.55 11.41
C TYR A 334 -3.08 -13.63 11.47
N PHE A 335 -4.24 -14.18 11.83
CA PHE A 335 -5.48 -13.40 11.94
C PHE A 335 -5.85 -13.07 13.38
N GLU A 336 -5.56 -13.95 14.34
CA GLU A 336 -5.96 -13.75 15.74
C GLU A 336 -5.11 -12.67 16.43
N VAL A 337 -3.79 -12.79 16.34
CA VAL A 337 -2.85 -11.83 16.96
C VAL A 337 -2.92 -10.48 16.24
N ALA A 338 -3.27 -10.46 14.96
CA ALA A 338 -3.48 -9.22 14.21
C ALA A 338 -4.56 -8.32 14.84
N LYS A 339 -5.65 -8.91 15.38
CA LYS A 339 -6.71 -8.14 16.05
C LYS A 339 -6.20 -7.45 17.32
N GLU A 340 -5.40 -8.16 18.11
CA GLU A 340 -4.77 -7.60 19.31
C GLU A 340 -3.76 -6.50 18.94
N LEU A 341 -2.94 -6.75 17.91
CA LEU A 341 -1.95 -5.79 17.45
C LEU A 341 -2.63 -4.51 16.95
N LYS A 342 -3.70 -4.63 16.16
CA LYS A 342 -4.53 -3.51 15.70
C LYS A 342 -5.04 -2.66 16.88
N SER A 343 -5.60 -3.29 17.93
CA SER A 343 -6.14 -2.55 19.08
C SER A 343 -5.06 -1.82 19.89
N LYS A 344 -3.82 -2.32 19.87
CA LYS A 344 -2.69 -1.64 20.51
C LYS A 344 -2.16 -0.49 19.64
N MET A 345 -2.07 -0.69 18.33
CA MET A 345 -1.54 0.29 17.37
C MET A 345 -2.34 1.60 17.30
N ILE A 346 -3.64 1.60 17.61
CA ILE A 346 -4.43 2.84 17.67
C ILE A 346 -4.08 3.74 18.86
N HIS A 347 -3.36 3.23 19.86
CA HIS A 347 -3.03 3.95 21.11
C HIS A 347 -1.52 4.08 21.39
N GLY A 348 -0.65 3.65 20.47
CA GLY A 348 0.81 3.76 20.68
C GLY A 348 1.31 5.19 20.56
N VAL A 349 2.50 5.42 21.10
CA VAL A 349 3.14 6.74 21.16
C VAL A 349 4.26 6.82 20.12
N PHE A 350 4.32 7.95 19.39
CA PHE A 350 5.43 8.23 18.49
C PHE A 350 6.66 8.77 19.25
N PRO A 351 7.89 8.54 18.74
CA PRO A 351 9.09 9.18 19.27
C PRO A 351 9.02 10.70 19.14
N ASP A 352 9.54 11.45 20.11
CA ASP A 352 9.39 12.91 20.17
C ASP A 352 9.97 13.64 18.95
N GLU A 353 11.06 13.14 18.38
CA GLU A 353 11.63 13.66 17.12
C GLU A 353 10.65 13.61 15.94
N VAL A 354 9.88 12.51 15.84
CA VAL A 354 8.85 12.39 14.79
C VAL A 354 7.70 13.34 15.07
N LYS A 355 7.35 13.55 16.35
CA LYS A 355 6.30 14.49 16.75
C LYS A 355 6.67 15.93 16.38
N GLU A 356 7.90 16.34 16.64
CA GLU A 356 8.42 17.67 16.26
C GLU A 356 8.35 17.87 14.73
N GLN A 357 8.77 16.86 13.96
CA GLN A 357 8.68 16.90 12.49
C GLN A 357 7.24 16.96 11.98
N PHE A 358 6.29 16.28 12.64
CA PHE A 358 4.86 16.42 12.33
C PHE A 358 4.35 17.85 12.57
N GLN A 359 4.77 18.49 13.67
CA GLN A 359 4.38 19.87 13.97
C GLN A 359 4.92 20.84 12.91
N LEU A 360 6.20 20.74 12.55
CA LEU A 360 6.80 21.58 11.50
C LEU A 360 6.11 21.42 10.14
N MET A 361 5.74 20.19 9.78
CA MET A 361 4.97 19.94 8.56
C MET A 361 3.57 20.57 8.62
N LEU A 362 2.88 20.46 9.76
CA LEU A 362 1.57 21.09 9.95
C LEU A 362 1.66 22.61 9.94
N GLU A 363 2.73 23.20 10.49
CA GLU A 363 3.02 24.64 10.38
C GLU A 363 3.22 25.07 8.93
N TYR A 364 3.97 24.28 8.15
CA TYR A 364 4.16 24.51 6.72
C TYR A 364 2.83 24.53 5.95
N PHE A 365 1.94 23.57 6.19
CA PHE A 365 0.63 23.54 5.54
C PHE A 365 -0.34 24.58 6.07
N GLY A 366 -0.05 25.21 7.22
CA GLY A 366 -0.98 26.11 7.89
C GLY A 366 -2.35 25.46 8.08
N GLN A 367 -3.43 26.17 7.74
CA GLN A 367 -4.80 25.66 7.79
C GLN A 367 -5.28 25.08 6.45
N SER A 368 -4.37 24.81 5.50
CA SER A 368 -4.78 24.14 4.26
C SER A 368 -5.21 22.69 4.55
N PRO A 369 -6.29 22.21 3.92
CA PRO A 369 -6.67 20.81 4.03
C PRO A 369 -5.58 19.87 3.49
N ILE A 370 -5.38 18.75 4.18
CA ILE A 370 -4.41 17.72 3.83
C ILE A 370 -5.08 16.34 3.73
N ILE A 371 -4.51 15.45 2.94
CA ILE A 371 -4.88 14.04 2.90
C ILE A 371 -3.66 13.21 3.30
N VAL A 372 -3.87 12.25 4.21
CA VAL A 372 -2.86 11.26 4.57
C VAL A 372 -3.21 9.95 3.90
N ARG A 373 -2.35 9.52 2.97
CA ARG A 373 -2.52 8.30 2.18
C ARG A 373 -1.49 7.26 2.63
N SER A 374 -1.94 6.03 2.79
CA SER A 374 -1.05 4.86 2.88
C SER A 374 -0.20 4.75 1.62
N SER A 375 1.08 4.42 1.77
CA SER A 375 2.03 4.24 0.68
C SER A 375 2.92 3.04 1.02
N SER A 376 2.37 1.83 0.94
CA SER A 376 3.17 0.62 1.19
C SER A 376 4.19 0.42 0.07
N LEU A 377 5.32 -0.22 0.35
CA LEU A 377 6.29 -0.60 -0.69
C LEU A 377 5.73 -1.63 -1.67
N LEU A 378 4.72 -2.38 -1.25
CA LEU A 378 4.04 -3.37 -2.08
C LEU A 378 2.92 -2.74 -2.93
N GLU A 379 2.50 -1.52 -2.60
CA GLU A 379 1.56 -0.73 -3.40
C GLU A 379 2.21 -0.23 -4.68
N ASP A 380 1.41 -0.16 -5.75
CA ASP A 380 1.80 0.34 -7.08
C ASP A 380 3.06 -0.31 -7.70
N ALA A 381 3.51 -1.44 -7.15
CA ALA A 381 4.61 -2.23 -7.68
C ALA A 381 4.14 -3.08 -8.88
N PHE A 382 5.00 -3.24 -9.89
CA PHE A 382 4.69 -4.10 -11.03
C PHE A 382 4.33 -5.52 -10.58
N GLY A 383 3.18 -6.03 -11.04
CA GLY A 383 2.72 -7.39 -10.73
C GLY A 383 1.95 -7.53 -9.41
N ASN A 384 1.91 -6.50 -8.56
CA ASN A 384 1.10 -6.48 -7.34
C ASN A 384 0.03 -5.39 -7.43
N ALA A 385 -1.24 -5.78 -7.41
CA ALA A 385 -2.33 -4.82 -7.39
C ALA A 385 -2.81 -4.61 -5.95
N PHE A 386 -1.99 -3.93 -5.14
CA PHE A 386 -2.33 -3.63 -3.74
C PHE A 386 -3.25 -2.40 -3.66
N ALA A 387 -4.26 -2.32 -4.54
CA ALA A 387 -5.15 -1.18 -4.69
C ALA A 387 -6.18 -1.11 -3.55
N GLY A 388 -6.31 0.05 -2.89
CA GLY A 388 -7.42 0.39 -1.99
C GLY A 388 -7.66 -0.55 -0.78
N LYS A 389 -6.67 -1.36 -0.39
CA LYS A 389 -6.75 -2.19 0.83
C LYS A 389 -6.36 -1.44 2.09
N TYR A 390 -5.58 -0.38 1.95
CA TYR A 390 -5.19 0.48 3.05
C TYR A 390 -5.94 1.82 3.00
N GLU A 391 -6.22 2.33 4.19
CA GLU A 391 -7.09 3.49 4.35
C GLU A 391 -6.32 4.79 3.99
N SER A 392 -7.07 5.80 3.56
CA SER A 392 -6.59 7.18 3.37
C SER A 392 -7.61 8.11 4.00
N TYR A 393 -7.15 9.17 4.65
CA TYR A 393 -7.99 10.05 5.45
C TYR A 393 -7.77 11.50 5.05
N PHE A 394 -8.88 12.20 4.77
CA PHE A 394 -8.88 13.65 4.62
C PHE A 394 -8.90 14.31 6.00
N CYS A 395 -8.05 15.32 6.17
CA CYS A 395 -8.00 16.19 7.32
C CYS A 395 -8.27 17.62 6.83
N PRO A 396 -9.46 18.20 7.09
CA PRO A 396 -9.73 19.60 6.74
C PRO A 396 -8.79 20.58 7.47
N ASN A 397 -8.15 20.12 8.56
CA ASN A 397 -7.00 20.75 9.21
C ASN A 397 -7.31 22.14 9.82
N GLN A 398 -8.51 22.27 10.41
CA GLN A 398 -8.96 23.45 11.14
C GLN A 398 -8.78 23.28 12.66
N GLY A 399 -8.82 24.40 13.41
CA GLY A 399 -8.61 24.44 14.87
C GLY A 399 -7.25 24.99 15.30
N THR A 400 -6.93 24.88 16.59
CA THR A 400 -5.62 25.31 17.13
C THR A 400 -4.49 24.39 16.68
N PRO A 401 -3.21 24.80 16.76
CA PRO A 401 -2.07 23.93 16.43
C PRO A 401 -2.10 22.58 17.15
N GLU A 402 -2.50 22.55 18.43
CA GLU A 402 -2.58 21.33 19.24
C GLU A 402 -3.72 20.40 18.81
N GLU A 403 -4.88 20.95 18.48
CA GLU A 403 -6.04 20.19 17.98
C GLU A 403 -5.72 19.55 16.64
N ARG A 404 -5.15 20.33 15.72
CA ARG A 404 -4.70 19.87 14.41
C ARG A 404 -3.65 18.77 14.52
N TYR A 405 -2.66 18.96 15.40
CA TYR A 405 -1.65 17.94 15.68
C TYR A 405 -2.26 16.65 16.21
N ARG A 406 -3.16 16.73 17.19
CA ARG A 406 -3.83 15.54 17.77
C ARG A 406 -4.62 14.78 16.70
N HIS A 407 -5.39 15.48 15.88
CA HIS A 407 -6.16 14.86 14.80
C HIS A 407 -5.27 14.18 13.77
N PHE A 408 -4.18 14.86 13.35
CA PHE A 408 -3.20 14.28 12.45
C PHE A 408 -2.53 13.03 13.04
N GLU A 409 -2.12 13.08 14.30
CA GLU A 409 -1.52 11.94 14.99
C GLU A 409 -2.47 10.74 15.04
N GLU A 410 -3.75 10.96 15.35
CA GLU A 410 -4.79 9.93 15.34
C GLU A 410 -4.96 9.29 13.95
N VAL A 411 -4.93 10.10 12.88
CA VAL A 411 -5.02 9.62 11.50
C VAL A 411 -3.81 8.74 11.14
N VAL A 412 -2.60 9.16 11.49
CA VAL A 412 -1.38 8.34 11.26
C VAL A 412 -1.49 6.99 11.99
N ARG A 413 -1.97 6.98 13.25
CA ARG A 413 -2.19 5.72 14.01
C ARG A 413 -3.24 4.83 13.35
N LYS A 414 -4.35 5.40 12.87
CA LYS A 414 -5.40 4.64 12.17
C LYS A 414 -4.85 3.97 10.91
N ILE A 415 -4.10 4.70 10.09
CA ILE A 415 -3.50 4.13 8.86
C ILE A 415 -2.50 3.02 9.21
N PHE A 416 -1.62 3.23 10.19
CA PHE A 416 -0.70 2.18 10.64
C PHE A 416 -1.46 0.95 11.16
N ALA A 417 -2.52 1.13 11.96
CA ALA A 417 -3.35 0.03 12.45
C ALA A 417 -4.11 -0.70 11.33
N SER A 418 -4.43 -0.02 10.21
CA SER A 418 -5.09 -0.62 9.05
C SER A 418 -4.26 -1.73 8.39
N THR A 419 -2.94 -1.76 8.63
CA THR A 419 -2.06 -2.85 8.17
C THR A 419 -2.46 -4.23 8.70
N MET A 420 -3.15 -4.25 9.84
CA MET A 420 -3.62 -5.45 10.53
C MET A 420 -5.10 -5.78 10.25
N ASN A 421 -5.73 -5.10 9.27
CA ASN A 421 -7.09 -5.40 8.85
C ASN A 421 -7.19 -6.78 8.17
N GLU A 422 -8.28 -7.50 8.43
CA GLU A 422 -8.50 -8.86 7.89
C GLU A 422 -8.48 -8.90 6.35
N ASP A 423 -9.03 -7.89 5.69
CA ASP A 423 -9.03 -7.80 4.22
C ASP A 423 -7.61 -7.61 3.66
N ALA A 424 -6.79 -6.75 4.30
CA ALA A 424 -5.40 -6.55 3.91
C ALA A 424 -4.55 -7.81 4.13
N LEU A 425 -4.70 -8.48 5.27
CA LEU A 425 -4.01 -9.72 5.58
C LEU A 425 -4.42 -10.88 4.66
N THR A 426 -5.72 -11.00 4.36
CA THR A 426 -6.24 -12.01 3.43
C THR A 426 -5.64 -11.82 2.04
N TYR A 427 -5.63 -10.58 1.54
CA TYR A 427 -5.00 -10.24 0.26
C TYR A 427 -3.52 -10.65 0.21
N ARG A 428 -2.75 -10.30 1.26
CA ARG A 428 -1.33 -10.69 1.36
C ARG A 428 -1.15 -12.20 1.30
N ARG A 429 -1.98 -12.96 2.03
CA ARG A 429 -1.88 -14.43 2.06
C ARG A 429 -2.14 -15.03 0.68
N GLN A 430 -3.15 -14.55 -0.03
CA GLN A 430 -3.49 -15.05 -1.37
C GLN A 430 -2.42 -14.75 -2.42
N ARG A 431 -1.73 -13.62 -2.32
CA ARG A 431 -0.62 -13.26 -3.21
C ARG A 431 0.74 -13.85 -2.82
N GLY A 432 0.79 -14.65 -1.75
CA GLY A 432 2.06 -15.18 -1.23
C GLY A 432 2.96 -14.11 -0.59
N LEU A 433 2.38 -12.97 -0.21
CA LEU A 433 3.05 -11.82 0.41
C LEU A 433 3.01 -11.87 1.96
N ALA A 434 2.34 -12.86 2.55
CA ALA A 434 2.18 -12.97 4.01
C ALA A 434 3.52 -12.98 4.77
N GLN A 435 4.58 -13.56 4.16
CA GLN A 435 5.91 -13.67 4.74
C GLN A 435 6.88 -12.56 4.28
N GLN A 436 6.44 -11.65 3.40
CA GLN A 436 7.23 -10.49 3.03
C GLN A 436 7.09 -9.40 4.10
N ASP A 437 8.11 -8.55 4.20
CA ASP A 437 8.12 -7.42 5.12
C ASP A 437 7.01 -6.42 4.76
N GLU A 438 6.30 -5.88 5.76
CA GLU A 438 5.32 -4.81 5.53
C GLU A 438 5.94 -3.47 5.91
N GLN A 439 6.28 -2.70 4.88
CA GLN A 439 6.90 -1.38 5.04
C GLN A 439 5.89 -0.31 4.67
N MET A 440 5.12 0.13 5.67
CA MET A 440 4.12 1.19 5.49
C MET A 440 4.78 2.56 5.60
N ALA A 441 4.95 3.24 4.46
CA ALA A 441 5.22 4.67 4.42
C ALA A 441 3.89 5.43 4.25
N LEU A 442 3.89 6.75 4.46
CA LEU A 442 2.71 7.58 4.25
C LEU A 442 3.02 8.76 3.33
N LEU A 443 2.08 9.06 2.44
CA LEU A 443 2.06 10.26 1.61
C LEU A 443 1.11 11.27 2.25
N VAL A 444 1.65 12.39 2.74
CA VAL A 444 0.84 13.52 3.24
C VAL A 444 0.82 14.57 2.14
N GLN A 445 -0.36 14.86 1.59
CA GLN A 445 -0.50 15.74 0.44
C GLN A 445 -1.48 16.86 0.73
N ARG A 446 -1.18 18.08 0.27
CA ARG A 446 -2.16 19.17 0.27
C ARG A 446 -3.31 18.79 -0.66
N VAL A 447 -4.54 18.90 -0.17
CA VAL A 447 -5.71 18.60 -1.01
C VAL A 447 -5.78 19.65 -2.12
N SER A 448 -5.83 19.20 -3.37
CA SER A 448 -6.05 20.08 -4.52
C SER A 448 -7.52 20.50 -4.55
N GLY A 449 -7.76 21.81 -4.63
CA GLY A 449 -9.09 22.38 -4.68
C GLY A 449 -9.13 23.86 -4.30
N SER A 450 -10.34 24.42 -4.31
CA SER A 450 -10.61 25.83 -4.08
C SER A 450 -11.56 26.04 -2.91
N HIS A 451 -11.41 27.18 -2.24
CA HIS A 451 -12.25 27.57 -1.11
C HIS A 451 -13.58 28.16 -1.61
N ARG A 452 -14.70 27.57 -1.19
CA ARG A 452 -16.07 27.90 -1.62
C ARG A 452 -16.97 28.12 -0.39
N GLY A 453 -16.93 29.33 0.15
CA GLY A 453 -17.66 29.64 1.39
C GLY A 453 -17.09 28.86 2.57
N THR A 454 -17.83 27.90 3.12
CA THR A 454 -17.36 27.01 4.21
C THR A 454 -16.80 25.68 3.71
N TYR A 455 -16.86 25.42 2.40
CA TYR A 455 -16.46 24.16 1.80
C TYR A 455 -15.13 24.28 1.03
N PHE A 456 -14.41 23.17 0.93
CA PHE A 456 -13.18 23.05 0.14
C PHE A 456 -13.20 21.77 -0.69
N PHE A 457 -13.07 21.91 -2.02
CA PHE A 457 -13.04 20.80 -2.98
C PHE A 457 -12.59 21.29 -4.36
N PRO A 458 -12.08 20.41 -5.25
CA PRO A 458 -11.69 20.78 -6.60
C PRO A 458 -12.88 21.00 -7.53
N ASP A 459 -12.66 21.64 -8.68
CA ASP A 459 -13.71 21.81 -9.70
C ASP A 459 -14.20 20.46 -10.25
N LEU A 460 -13.26 19.56 -10.54
CA LEU A 460 -13.58 18.16 -10.81
C LEU A 460 -12.41 17.25 -10.45
N ALA A 461 -12.70 15.97 -10.34
CA ALA A 461 -11.71 14.92 -10.09
C ALA A 461 -12.02 13.69 -10.94
N GLY A 462 -11.05 12.81 -11.09
CA GLY A 462 -11.25 11.62 -11.89
C GLY A 462 -10.20 10.54 -11.79
N VAL A 463 -10.54 9.43 -12.41
CA VAL A 463 -9.66 8.27 -12.64
C VAL A 463 -9.50 8.10 -14.15
N GLY A 464 -8.28 7.87 -14.61
CA GLY A 464 -7.95 7.62 -16.01
C GLY A 464 -7.30 6.26 -16.20
N LEU A 465 -7.77 5.48 -17.17
CA LEU A 465 -7.18 4.20 -17.55
C LEU A 465 -6.66 4.30 -18.98
N SER A 466 -5.38 3.96 -19.20
CA SER A 466 -4.80 3.97 -20.57
C SER A 466 -5.42 2.91 -21.47
N TYR A 467 -6.03 1.88 -20.88
CA TYR A 467 -6.77 0.84 -21.57
C TYR A 467 -8.23 0.85 -21.13
N ASN A 468 -9.12 1.11 -22.08
CA ASN A 468 -10.55 1.05 -21.88
C ASN A 468 -11.00 -0.42 -21.79
N THR A 469 -11.29 -0.87 -20.57
CA THR A 469 -11.88 -2.18 -20.30
C THR A 469 -13.38 -2.22 -20.56
N PHE A 470 -14.01 -1.09 -20.91
CA PHE A 470 -15.44 -0.91 -21.06
C PHE A 470 -15.77 -0.63 -22.54
N VAL A 471 -16.03 -1.69 -23.30
CA VAL A 471 -16.48 -1.59 -24.70
C VAL A 471 -17.99 -1.79 -24.72
N TRP A 472 -18.76 -0.71 -24.64
CA TRP A 472 -20.24 -0.78 -24.62
C TRP A 472 -20.87 -0.57 -26.01
N GLN A 473 -20.08 -0.18 -27.01
CA GLN A 473 -20.52 -0.08 -28.40
C GLN A 473 -19.53 -0.73 -29.35
N LYS A 474 -20.06 -1.36 -30.40
CA LYS A 474 -19.25 -1.96 -31.47
C LYS A 474 -18.49 -0.86 -32.22
N GLY A 475 -17.16 -0.99 -32.29
CA GLY A 475 -16.27 -0.06 -33.01
C GLY A 475 -15.42 0.85 -32.11
N MET A 476 -15.64 0.84 -30.78
CA MET A 476 -14.75 1.52 -29.84
C MET A 476 -13.38 0.85 -29.79
N ASP A 477 -12.32 1.65 -29.65
CA ASP A 477 -10.94 1.19 -29.50
C ASP A 477 -10.56 1.08 -28.01
N PRO A 478 -10.38 -0.13 -27.46
CA PRO A 478 -9.90 -0.32 -26.10
C PRO A 478 -8.58 0.40 -25.81
N LYS A 479 -7.71 0.56 -26.81
CA LYS A 479 -6.39 1.21 -26.64
C LYS A 479 -6.45 2.73 -26.60
N ALA A 480 -7.62 3.33 -26.80
CA ALA A 480 -7.77 4.78 -26.68
C ALA A 480 -7.75 5.24 -25.22
N GLY A 481 -8.11 4.36 -24.28
CA GLY A 481 -8.25 4.66 -22.86
C GLY A 481 -9.62 5.23 -22.50
N MET A 482 -9.84 5.44 -21.20
CA MET A 482 -11.10 5.96 -20.66
C MET A 482 -10.87 6.82 -19.42
N LEU A 483 -11.84 7.67 -19.11
CA LEU A 483 -11.90 8.46 -17.88
C LEU A 483 -13.20 8.19 -17.11
N ARG A 484 -13.14 8.40 -15.80
CA ARG A 484 -14.30 8.56 -14.91
C ARG A 484 -14.19 9.92 -14.26
N LEU A 485 -15.18 10.79 -14.45
CA LEU A 485 -15.17 12.16 -13.97
C LEU A 485 -16.26 12.38 -12.92
N VAL A 486 -15.94 13.15 -11.89
CA VAL A 486 -16.88 13.59 -10.85
C VAL A 486 -16.64 15.06 -10.50
N PHE A 487 -17.68 15.73 -10.05
CA PHE A 487 -17.63 17.03 -9.39
C PHE A 487 -17.29 16.86 -7.91
N GLY A 488 -16.40 17.71 -7.39
CA GLY A 488 -15.89 17.59 -6.01
C GLY A 488 -14.73 16.60 -5.87
N LEU A 489 -14.52 16.08 -4.67
CA LEU A 489 -13.40 15.18 -4.36
C LEU A 489 -13.47 13.87 -5.17
N GLY A 490 -12.30 13.35 -5.55
CA GLY A 490 -12.16 12.14 -6.39
C GLY A 490 -12.60 10.82 -5.74
N THR A 491 -13.02 10.82 -4.48
CA THR A 491 -13.50 9.63 -3.75
C THR A 491 -14.63 8.93 -4.49
N ARG A 492 -15.52 9.67 -5.17
CA ARG A 492 -16.63 9.13 -5.97
C ARG A 492 -16.23 8.65 -7.37
N ALA A 493 -15.08 9.08 -7.88
CA ALA A 493 -14.53 8.53 -9.12
C ALA A 493 -13.91 7.14 -8.88
N VAL A 494 -13.35 6.94 -7.68
CA VAL A 494 -12.74 5.68 -7.24
C VAL A 494 -13.80 4.72 -6.68
N ASN A 495 -14.64 5.20 -5.76
CA ASN A 495 -15.71 4.44 -5.11
C ASN A 495 -17.05 4.73 -5.76
N ARG A 496 -17.77 3.69 -6.18
CA ARG A 496 -19.14 3.87 -6.69
C ARG A 496 -20.14 3.80 -5.55
N VAL A 497 -20.70 4.96 -5.22
CA VAL A 497 -21.81 5.15 -4.26
C VAL A 497 -23.12 4.85 -4.98
N GLU A 498 -24.07 4.19 -4.30
CA GLU A 498 -25.32 3.82 -4.95
C GLU A 498 -26.20 5.02 -5.30
N ASN A 499 -26.89 4.94 -6.44
CA ASN A 499 -27.71 6.02 -7.03
C ASN A 499 -26.94 7.29 -7.43
N ASP A 500 -25.61 7.21 -7.48
CA ASP A 500 -24.70 8.29 -7.87
C ASP A 500 -23.65 7.78 -8.86
N TYR A 501 -23.53 8.43 -10.02
CA TYR A 501 -22.79 7.86 -11.16
C TYR A 501 -21.72 8.82 -11.67
N PRO A 502 -20.43 8.42 -11.67
CA PRO A 502 -19.40 9.20 -12.32
C PRO A 502 -19.65 9.22 -13.84
N ARG A 503 -19.25 10.31 -14.48
CA ARG A 503 -19.30 10.42 -15.94
C ARG A 503 -18.20 9.55 -16.55
N ILE A 504 -18.60 8.46 -17.20
CA ILE A 504 -17.69 7.60 -17.97
C ILE A 504 -17.46 8.24 -19.35
N VAL A 505 -16.19 8.36 -19.74
CA VAL A 505 -15.75 8.96 -21.00
C VAL A 505 -14.81 7.99 -21.71
N ALA A 506 -15.18 7.52 -22.92
CA ALA A 506 -14.26 6.81 -23.80
C ALA A 506 -13.42 7.84 -24.57
N LEU A 507 -12.09 7.75 -24.56
CA LEU A 507 -11.24 8.80 -25.13
C LEU A 507 -11.22 8.84 -26.67
N ASP A 508 -11.64 7.76 -27.34
CA ASP A 508 -11.89 7.72 -28.79
C ASP A 508 -13.24 8.34 -29.18
N ALA A 509 -14.21 8.35 -28.27
CA ALA A 509 -15.53 8.95 -28.49
C ALA A 509 -16.08 9.63 -27.22
N PRO A 510 -15.53 10.79 -26.80
CA PRO A 510 -15.80 11.37 -25.47
C PRO A 510 -17.24 11.75 -25.19
N LEU A 511 -18.03 12.05 -26.23
CA LEU A 511 -19.43 12.47 -26.11
C LEU A 511 -20.43 11.29 -26.11
N ILE A 512 -19.99 10.08 -26.46
CA ILE A 512 -20.87 8.91 -26.48
C ILE A 512 -21.12 8.44 -25.05
N LYS A 513 -22.41 8.43 -24.66
CA LYS A 513 -22.88 7.98 -23.34
C LYS A 513 -23.20 6.47 -23.39
N PRO A 514 -23.03 5.73 -22.27
CA PRO A 514 -23.32 4.28 -22.24
C PRO A 514 -24.83 3.95 -22.17
N PHE A 515 -25.71 4.97 -22.15
CA PHE A 515 -27.17 4.82 -22.03
C PHE A 515 -27.88 5.13 -23.34
N VAL A 516 -29.03 4.47 -23.58
CA VAL A 516 -29.75 4.53 -24.86
C VAL A 516 -30.89 5.57 -24.85
N ASN A 517 -31.47 5.90 -23.68
CA ASN A 517 -32.66 6.76 -23.57
C ASN A 517 -32.39 8.04 -22.73
N HIS A 518 -33.14 9.13 -23.00
CA HIS A 518 -33.05 10.40 -22.26
C HIS A 518 -33.52 10.30 -20.79
N GLU A 519 -34.52 9.47 -20.48
CA GLU A 519 -35.01 9.25 -19.11
C GLU A 519 -33.95 8.58 -18.21
N ASP A 520 -33.05 7.80 -18.81
CA ASP A 520 -31.92 7.17 -18.12
C ASP A 520 -30.84 8.20 -17.75
N MET A 521 -30.74 9.33 -18.45
CA MET A 521 -29.72 10.35 -18.21
C MET A 521 -29.80 10.92 -16.80
N TYR A 522 -31.00 11.23 -16.29
CA TYR A 522 -31.17 11.74 -14.93
C TYR A 522 -30.93 10.65 -13.86
N ARG A 523 -31.16 9.39 -14.22
CA ARG A 523 -30.93 8.24 -13.32
C ARG A 523 -29.43 7.98 -13.15
N PHE A 524 -28.65 8.14 -14.21
CA PHE A 524 -27.23 7.80 -14.29
C PHE A 524 -26.29 8.99 -14.35
N THR A 525 -26.57 10.03 -13.56
CA THR A 525 -25.68 11.18 -13.34
C THR A 525 -25.27 11.27 -11.88
N GLN A 526 -24.27 12.12 -11.63
CA GLN A 526 -23.85 12.43 -10.28
C GLN A 526 -24.88 13.39 -9.63
N LYS A 527 -25.40 12.98 -8.47
CA LYS A 527 -26.37 13.67 -7.62
C LYS A 527 -25.76 14.18 -6.33
N GLU A 528 -24.68 13.58 -5.86
CA GLU A 528 -23.99 13.96 -4.63
C GLU A 528 -22.50 14.23 -4.89
N ALA A 529 -21.92 15.16 -4.14
CA ALA A 529 -20.50 15.45 -4.18
C ALA A 529 -19.88 15.30 -2.79
N ASP A 530 -18.68 14.76 -2.78
CA ASP A 530 -17.85 14.69 -1.58
C ASP A 530 -17.00 15.96 -1.47
N ILE A 531 -17.02 16.57 -0.30
CA ILE A 531 -16.40 17.86 0.00
C ILE A 531 -15.77 17.85 1.39
N LEU A 532 -14.91 18.83 1.67
CA LEU A 532 -14.43 19.10 3.02
C LEU A 532 -15.20 20.28 3.61
N ASN A 533 -15.89 20.07 4.72
CA ASN A 533 -16.47 21.16 5.50
C ASN A 533 -15.42 21.70 6.47
N LEU A 534 -15.03 22.95 6.27
CA LEU A 534 -14.02 23.61 7.09
C LEU A 534 -14.58 24.05 8.46
N GLU A 535 -15.86 24.38 8.54
CA GLU A 535 -16.48 24.80 9.81
C GLU A 535 -16.60 23.63 10.79
N ASP A 536 -17.12 22.50 10.30
CA ASP A 536 -17.28 21.28 11.09
C ASP A 536 -15.97 20.45 11.17
N ASN A 537 -14.94 20.86 10.43
CA ASN A 537 -13.64 20.17 10.29
C ASN A 537 -13.79 18.68 9.91
N GLU A 538 -14.74 18.37 9.03
CA GLU A 538 -15.06 17.01 8.61
C GLU A 538 -15.27 16.84 7.10
N PHE A 539 -15.09 15.62 6.63
CA PHE A 539 -15.48 15.21 5.28
C PHE A 539 -17.01 15.04 5.24
N LYS A 540 -17.67 15.64 4.24
CA LYS A 540 -19.12 15.51 4.04
C LYS A 540 -19.47 15.12 2.62
N THR A 541 -20.60 14.46 2.50
CA THR A 541 -21.33 14.28 1.25
C THR A 541 -22.51 15.23 1.24
N LEU A 542 -22.66 16.02 0.17
CA LEU A 542 -23.80 16.92 -0.02
C LEU A 542 -24.44 16.73 -1.41
N PRO A 543 -25.75 16.97 -1.55
CA PRO A 543 -26.39 17.03 -2.87
C PRO A 543 -25.73 18.08 -3.76
N VAL A 544 -25.43 17.72 -5.00
CA VAL A 544 -24.81 18.60 -6.00
C VAL A 544 -25.63 19.87 -6.19
N GLN A 545 -26.96 19.78 -6.17
CA GLN A 545 -27.84 20.93 -6.31
C GLN A 545 -27.66 21.99 -5.20
N ASN A 546 -27.17 21.60 -4.01
CA ASN A 546 -26.87 22.55 -2.94
C ASN A 546 -25.55 23.30 -3.17
N LEU A 547 -24.70 22.78 -4.07
CA LEU A 547 -23.37 23.30 -4.38
C LEU A 547 -23.37 24.10 -5.69
N LEU A 548 -24.19 23.71 -6.68
CA LEU A 548 -24.31 24.41 -7.96
C LEU A 548 -25.21 25.66 -7.82
N ASN A 549 -24.62 26.78 -7.40
CA ASN A 549 -25.27 28.09 -7.46
C ASN A 549 -24.55 28.99 -8.46
N GLU A 550 -25.29 29.59 -9.41
CA GLU A 550 -24.74 30.46 -10.47
C GLU A 550 -23.94 31.67 -9.95
N LYS A 551 -24.17 32.09 -8.70
CA LYS A 551 -23.40 33.18 -8.06
C LYS A 551 -22.03 32.74 -7.54
N SER A 552 -21.73 31.44 -7.54
CA SER A 552 -20.56 30.86 -6.85
C SER A 552 -19.59 30.12 -7.79
N GLU A 553 -20.02 29.73 -8.99
CA GLU A 553 -19.22 28.88 -9.90
C GLU A 553 -19.06 29.53 -11.28
N ALA A 554 -17.93 30.20 -11.52
CA ALA A 554 -17.66 30.95 -12.77
C ALA A 554 -17.64 30.07 -14.04
N HIS A 555 -17.47 28.75 -13.89
CA HIS A 555 -17.31 27.79 -14.97
C HIS A 555 -18.40 26.70 -15.00
N LEU A 556 -19.56 26.95 -14.39
CA LEU A 556 -20.65 25.98 -14.25
C LEU A 556 -21.05 25.31 -15.58
N ASN A 557 -21.07 26.07 -16.68
CA ASN A 557 -21.41 25.57 -18.02
C ASN A 557 -20.45 24.49 -18.56
N LEU A 558 -19.21 24.45 -18.08
CA LEU A 558 -18.25 23.40 -18.48
C LEU A 558 -18.58 22.06 -17.80
N LEU A 559 -19.17 22.10 -16.61
CA LEU A 559 -19.40 20.95 -15.75
C LEU A 559 -20.83 20.40 -15.90
N ALA A 560 -21.81 21.30 -16.02
CA ALA A 560 -23.22 20.98 -16.03
C ALA A 560 -23.96 21.61 -17.21
N SER A 561 -25.06 20.98 -17.61
CA SER A 561 -26.01 21.48 -18.60
C SER A 561 -27.38 21.71 -17.97
N HIS A 562 -28.11 22.73 -18.43
CA HIS A 562 -29.48 22.99 -18.00
C HIS A 562 -30.44 21.87 -18.45
N ASP A 563 -31.31 21.44 -17.54
CA ASP A 563 -32.42 20.55 -17.86
C ASP A 563 -33.70 21.36 -18.16
N ALA A 564 -33.89 21.68 -19.45
CA ALA A 564 -35.08 22.41 -19.91
C ALA A 564 -36.39 21.64 -19.67
N ALA A 565 -36.36 20.31 -19.76
CA ALA A 565 -37.56 19.46 -19.62
C ALA A 565 -38.02 19.35 -18.16
N ALA A 566 -37.09 19.25 -17.21
CA ALA A 566 -37.41 19.30 -15.78
C ALA A 566 -37.97 20.68 -15.37
N ASN A 567 -37.45 21.75 -15.96
CA ASN A 567 -37.95 23.11 -15.74
C ASN A 567 -39.39 23.28 -16.27
N GLU A 568 -39.69 22.78 -17.46
CA GLU A 568 -41.05 22.77 -18.02
C GLU A 568 -42.02 21.93 -17.18
N TYR A 569 -41.57 20.77 -16.67
CA TYR A 569 -42.38 19.92 -15.78
C TYR A 569 -42.67 20.59 -14.43
N MET A 570 -41.67 21.23 -13.82
CA MET A 570 -41.85 21.96 -12.55
C MET A 570 -42.76 23.18 -12.70
N GLN A 571 -42.68 23.88 -13.84
CA GLN A 571 -43.63 24.93 -14.21
C GLN A 571 -45.06 24.38 -14.35
N SER A 572 -45.23 23.18 -14.92
CA SER A 572 -46.55 22.52 -15.02
C SER A 572 -47.15 22.14 -13.67
N LEU A 573 -46.33 21.95 -12.63
CA LEU A 573 -46.73 21.67 -11.25
C LEU A 573 -46.95 22.94 -10.40
N GLY A 574 -46.86 24.13 -11.00
CA GLY A 574 -47.09 25.41 -10.30
C GLY A 574 -45.99 25.79 -9.30
N ARG A 575 -44.82 25.15 -9.39
CA ARG A 575 -43.64 25.50 -8.59
C ARG A 575 -42.79 26.54 -9.33
N SER A 576 -42.13 27.43 -8.59
CA SER A 576 -41.19 28.38 -9.19
C SER A 576 -40.09 27.63 -9.95
N PRO A 577 -39.69 28.09 -11.16
CA PRO A 577 -38.57 27.50 -11.87
C PRO A 577 -37.32 27.61 -10.97
N GLN A 578 -36.70 26.47 -10.69
CA GLN A 578 -35.35 26.41 -10.14
C GLN A 578 -34.46 25.98 -11.29
N ASP A 579 -33.33 26.65 -11.51
CA ASP A 579 -32.37 26.23 -12.53
C ASP A 579 -31.81 24.85 -12.16
N VAL A 580 -32.43 23.80 -12.72
CA VAL A 580 -32.00 22.41 -12.50
C VAL A 580 -30.81 22.13 -13.41
N TRP A 581 -29.65 22.00 -12.79
CA TRP A 581 -28.41 21.64 -13.45
C TRP A 581 -28.14 20.14 -13.35
N VAL A 582 -27.70 19.55 -14.46
CA VAL A 582 -27.29 18.14 -14.52
C VAL A 582 -25.83 18.07 -14.94
N LEU A 583 -25.01 17.37 -14.15
CA LEU A 583 -23.60 17.16 -14.44
C LEU A 583 -23.43 16.27 -15.68
N THR A 584 -22.84 16.83 -16.74
CA THR A 584 -22.63 16.13 -18.02
C THR A 584 -21.19 16.21 -18.51
N PHE A 585 -20.48 17.30 -18.19
CA PHE A 585 -19.14 17.62 -18.68
C PHE A 585 -19.06 17.72 -20.22
N ASP A 586 -20.20 17.84 -20.92
CA ASP A 586 -20.23 17.77 -22.38
C ASP A 586 -19.50 18.98 -23.01
N GLU A 587 -19.66 20.19 -22.44
CA GLU A 587 -18.94 21.39 -22.87
C GLU A 587 -17.43 21.29 -22.56
N LEU A 588 -17.04 20.77 -21.39
CA LEU A 588 -15.63 20.47 -21.08
C LEU A 588 -15.00 19.55 -22.14
N LEU A 589 -15.70 18.49 -22.53
CA LEU A 589 -15.17 17.47 -23.44
C LEU A 589 -15.18 17.90 -24.92
N SER A 590 -16.07 18.82 -25.31
CA SER A 590 -16.23 19.26 -26.70
C SER A 590 -15.52 20.57 -27.03
N THR A 591 -15.47 21.52 -26.10
CA THR A 591 -14.94 22.88 -26.35
C THR A 591 -13.52 23.09 -25.86
N THR A 592 -13.02 22.23 -24.97
CA THR A 592 -11.68 22.35 -24.39
C THR A 592 -10.75 21.23 -24.86
N PRO A 593 -9.42 21.40 -24.78
CA PRO A 593 -8.48 20.33 -25.12
C PRO A 593 -8.40 19.19 -24.08
N PHE A 594 -9.22 19.21 -23.02
CA PHE A 594 -9.12 18.28 -21.88
C PHE A 594 -9.01 16.81 -22.28
N ALA A 595 -9.94 16.31 -23.11
CA ALA A 595 -9.92 14.90 -23.53
C ALA A 595 -8.63 14.53 -24.29
N GLN A 596 -8.11 15.45 -25.10
CA GLN A 596 -6.87 15.25 -25.86
C GLN A 596 -5.65 15.28 -24.94
N THR A 597 -5.59 16.21 -23.99
CA THR A 597 -4.53 16.31 -22.98
C THR A 597 -4.47 15.05 -22.13
N MET A 598 -5.62 14.56 -21.65
CA MET A 598 -5.70 13.31 -20.88
C MET A 598 -5.30 12.08 -21.71
N SER A 599 -5.73 12.00 -22.98
CA SER A 599 -5.32 10.93 -23.88
C SER A 599 -3.80 10.91 -24.11
N ARG A 600 -3.20 12.09 -24.29
CA ARG A 600 -1.75 12.23 -24.41
C ARG A 600 -1.05 11.79 -23.12
N MET A 601 -1.51 12.25 -21.96
CA MET A 601 -0.94 11.89 -20.66
C MET A 601 -0.89 10.37 -20.48
N LEU A 602 -2.03 9.70 -20.67
CA LEU A 602 -2.15 8.25 -20.52
C LEU A 602 -1.25 7.49 -21.49
N LYS A 603 -1.17 7.91 -22.76
CA LYS A 603 -0.33 7.27 -23.78
C LYS A 603 1.17 7.47 -23.53
N THR A 604 1.57 8.66 -23.10
CA THR A 604 2.97 8.95 -22.73
C THR A 604 3.39 8.05 -21.57
N LEU A 605 2.56 7.97 -20.52
CA LEU A 605 2.82 7.12 -19.36
C LEU A 605 2.83 5.62 -19.73
N GLU A 606 1.82 5.13 -20.46
CA GLU A 606 1.75 3.72 -20.89
C GLU A 606 2.96 3.30 -21.73
N SER A 607 3.41 4.16 -22.65
CA SER A 607 4.56 3.91 -23.53
C SER A 607 5.85 3.71 -22.73
N ILE A 608 6.08 4.58 -21.73
CA ILE A 608 7.29 4.57 -20.91
C ILE A 608 7.25 3.44 -19.89
N TYR A 609 6.10 3.24 -19.23
CA TYR A 609 5.89 2.09 -18.35
C TYR A 609 5.95 0.76 -19.13
N ARG A 610 5.72 0.78 -20.45
CA ARG A 610 5.56 -0.41 -21.31
C ARG A 610 4.51 -1.36 -20.76
N TYR A 611 3.46 -0.77 -20.23
CA TYR A 611 2.37 -1.44 -19.52
C TYR A 611 1.21 -0.46 -19.40
N PRO A 612 -0.05 -0.90 -19.50
CA PRO A 612 -1.19 -0.03 -19.24
C PRO A 612 -1.08 0.63 -17.86
N VAL A 613 -1.60 1.84 -17.73
CA VAL A 613 -1.54 2.61 -16.49
C VAL A 613 -2.94 3.04 -16.04
N ASP A 614 -3.05 3.21 -14.73
CA ASP A 614 -4.19 3.81 -14.04
C ASP A 614 -3.69 5.06 -13.30
N ILE A 615 -4.37 6.17 -13.47
CA ILE A 615 -4.05 7.46 -12.86
C ILE A 615 -5.22 8.03 -12.07
N GLU A 616 -4.92 8.73 -10.99
CA GLU A 616 -5.88 9.58 -10.28
C GLU A 616 -5.49 11.04 -10.45
N PHE A 617 -6.46 11.91 -10.69
CA PHE A 617 -6.21 13.32 -10.91
C PHE A 617 -7.33 14.22 -10.38
N THR A 618 -6.99 15.49 -10.15
CA THR A 618 -7.95 16.59 -9.97
C THR A 618 -7.72 17.65 -11.03
N VAL A 619 -8.72 18.48 -11.25
CA VAL A 619 -8.62 19.63 -12.15
C VAL A 619 -9.23 20.84 -11.45
N ASN A 620 -8.51 21.96 -11.51
CA ASN A 620 -9.03 23.26 -11.11
C ASN A 620 -8.90 24.27 -12.26
N PHE A 621 -9.77 25.27 -12.24
CA PHE A 621 -9.69 26.44 -13.12
C PHE A 621 -9.10 27.61 -12.35
N ASP A 622 -8.09 28.28 -12.92
CA ASP A 622 -7.59 29.53 -12.36
C ASP A 622 -8.55 30.70 -12.64
N ALA A 623 -8.22 31.89 -12.14
CA ALA A 623 -9.08 33.08 -12.26
C ALA A 623 -9.30 33.51 -13.72
N GLU A 624 -8.39 33.13 -14.62
CA GLU A 624 -8.47 33.35 -16.05
C GLU A 624 -9.25 32.24 -16.78
N GLY A 625 -9.74 31.22 -16.06
CA GLY A 625 -10.46 30.08 -16.59
C GLY A 625 -9.56 29.04 -17.27
N LYS A 626 -8.24 29.13 -17.10
CA LYS A 626 -7.31 28.12 -17.60
C LYS A 626 -7.34 26.90 -16.68
N MET A 627 -7.49 25.76 -17.32
CA MET A 627 -7.52 24.45 -16.66
C MET A 627 -6.11 24.04 -16.20
N ARG A 628 -6.01 23.52 -14.97
CA ARG A 628 -4.78 22.91 -14.43
C ARG A 628 -5.08 21.53 -13.87
N ILE A 629 -4.29 20.55 -14.28
CA ILE A 629 -4.46 19.14 -13.89
C ILE A 629 -3.45 18.79 -12.80
N ASN A 630 -3.91 18.25 -11.68
CA ASN A 630 -3.02 17.68 -10.67
C ASN A 630 -3.00 16.16 -10.78
N LEU A 631 -1.88 15.59 -11.21
CA LEU A 631 -1.67 14.15 -11.19
C LEU A 631 -1.33 13.71 -9.75
N LEU A 632 -2.25 12.96 -9.13
CA LEU A 632 -2.20 12.55 -7.72
C LEU A 632 -1.68 11.12 -7.51
N GLN A 633 -1.88 10.24 -8.49
CA GLN A 633 -1.38 8.87 -8.45
C GLN A 633 -1.18 8.34 -9.87
N CYS A 634 -0.21 7.46 -10.05
CA CYS A 634 -0.03 6.69 -11.28
C CYS A 634 0.51 5.30 -10.93
N ARG A 635 -0.13 4.26 -11.46
CA ARG A 635 0.23 2.87 -11.20
C ARG A 635 0.08 1.98 -12.43
N PRO A 636 0.86 0.89 -12.55
CA PRO A 636 0.65 -0.10 -13.59
C PRO A 636 -0.73 -0.77 -13.46
N PHE A 637 -1.53 -0.75 -14.52
CA PHE A 637 -2.85 -1.36 -14.60
C PHE A 637 -2.76 -2.77 -15.18
N GLN A 638 -3.07 -3.80 -14.38
CA GLN A 638 -2.95 -5.19 -14.84
C GLN A 638 -4.07 -5.56 -15.82
N THR A 639 -3.67 -5.85 -17.06
CA THR A 639 -4.54 -6.45 -18.09
C THR A 639 -4.03 -7.84 -18.45
N LYS A 640 -4.39 -8.87 -17.66
CA LYS A 640 -4.13 -10.26 -18.07
C LYS A 640 -5.21 -10.71 -19.06
N GLY A 641 -4.79 -11.00 -20.29
CA GLY A 641 -5.71 -11.47 -21.35
C GLY A 641 -5.09 -11.71 -22.73
N HIS A 642 -3.80 -11.45 -22.94
CA HIS A 642 -3.12 -11.82 -24.20
C HIS A 642 -2.67 -13.30 -24.20
N TYR A 643 -3.58 -14.22 -23.93
CA TYR A 643 -3.40 -15.63 -24.27
C TYR A 643 -4.27 -15.98 -25.48
N SER A 644 -3.66 -16.78 -26.37
CA SER A 644 -4.16 -17.43 -27.59
C SER A 644 -5.66 -17.30 -27.87
N ARG A 645 -5.98 -16.81 -29.08
CA ARG A 645 -7.32 -16.82 -29.69
C ARG A 645 -7.96 -18.21 -29.48
N VAL A 646 -8.96 -18.30 -28.61
CA VAL A 646 -9.74 -19.52 -28.44
C VAL A 646 -10.86 -19.45 -29.48
N GLU A 647 -10.79 -20.29 -30.52
CA GLU A 647 -11.86 -20.35 -31.51
C GLU A 647 -13.14 -20.89 -30.87
N LEU A 648 -14.20 -20.08 -30.89
CA LEU A 648 -15.54 -20.49 -30.47
C LEU A 648 -16.03 -21.66 -31.35
N PRO A 649 -16.53 -22.75 -30.77
CA PRO A 649 -17.13 -23.83 -31.56
C PRO A 649 -18.31 -23.31 -32.38
N GLU A 650 -18.30 -23.52 -33.71
CA GLU A 650 -19.25 -22.87 -34.63
C GLU A 650 -20.72 -23.25 -34.41
N LYS A 651 -21.02 -24.40 -33.77
CA LYS A 651 -22.40 -24.86 -33.51
C LYS A 651 -22.56 -25.61 -32.19
N ILE A 652 -22.98 -24.91 -31.13
CA ILE A 652 -23.46 -25.51 -29.88
C ILE A 652 -25.00 -25.50 -29.89
N VAL A 653 -25.61 -26.65 -29.59
CA VAL A 653 -27.07 -26.79 -29.49
C VAL A 653 -27.58 -25.91 -28.34
N LYS A 654 -28.62 -25.09 -28.58
CA LYS A 654 -29.17 -24.16 -27.57
C LYS A 654 -29.49 -24.82 -26.22
N SER A 655 -29.92 -26.09 -26.21
CA SER A 655 -30.22 -26.84 -24.98
C SER A 655 -29.00 -27.16 -24.10
N LYS A 656 -27.78 -27.11 -24.66
CA LYS A 656 -26.52 -27.32 -23.93
C LYS A 656 -25.91 -26.02 -23.41
N ILE A 657 -26.54 -24.88 -23.70
CA ILE A 657 -26.05 -23.57 -23.29
C ILE A 657 -26.69 -23.22 -21.95
N LEU A 658 -25.85 -22.95 -20.95
CA LEU A 658 -26.27 -22.41 -19.67
C LEU A 658 -26.38 -20.88 -19.75
N ILE A 659 -25.32 -20.24 -20.26
CA ILE A 659 -25.22 -18.79 -20.42
C ILE A 659 -24.65 -18.49 -21.79
N ARG A 660 -25.25 -17.57 -22.54
CA ARG A 660 -24.64 -16.98 -23.73
C ARG A 660 -25.01 -15.52 -23.80
N GLN A 661 -24.01 -14.67 -24.02
CA GLN A 661 -24.24 -13.24 -24.22
C GLN A 661 -23.17 -12.65 -25.12
N GLU A 662 -23.50 -11.52 -25.75
CA GLU A 662 -22.57 -10.66 -26.44
C GLU A 662 -22.33 -9.41 -25.57
N ALA A 663 -21.06 -9.02 -25.39
CA ALA A 663 -20.61 -7.97 -24.47
C ALA A 663 -21.01 -8.19 -22.98
N ASN A 664 -20.75 -7.19 -22.13
CA ASN A 664 -21.08 -7.18 -20.69
C ASN A 664 -20.40 -8.28 -19.84
N PHE A 665 -19.24 -8.79 -20.26
CA PHE A 665 -18.43 -9.72 -19.47
C PHE A 665 -16.95 -9.31 -19.53
N MET A 666 -16.18 -9.65 -18.50
CA MET A 666 -14.79 -9.22 -18.31
C MET A 666 -13.96 -10.32 -17.63
N GLY A 667 -12.64 -10.31 -17.83
CA GLY A 667 -11.72 -11.30 -17.22
C GLY A 667 -10.81 -12.05 -18.19
N GLY A 668 -10.61 -11.55 -19.41
CA GLY A 668 -9.72 -12.19 -20.39
C GLY A 668 -10.45 -13.12 -21.38
N SER A 669 -9.69 -13.65 -22.34
CA SER A 669 -10.10 -14.86 -23.07
C SER A 669 -9.89 -16.06 -22.14
N VAL A 670 -10.98 -16.72 -21.76
CA VAL A 670 -10.98 -17.82 -20.78
C VAL A 670 -11.48 -19.10 -21.44
N TYR A 671 -10.91 -20.23 -21.05
CA TYR A 671 -11.45 -21.56 -21.31
C TYR A 671 -11.30 -22.42 -20.07
N GLN A 672 -12.36 -22.48 -19.25
CA GLN A 672 -12.29 -23.04 -17.90
C GLN A 672 -13.41 -24.05 -17.65
N ALA A 673 -13.05 -25.25 -17.18
CA ALA A 673 -14.01 -26.22 -16.67
C ALA A 673 -14.51 -25.79 -15.29
N ILE A 674 -15.83 -25.85 -15.08
CA ILE A 674 -16.52 -25.46 -13.85
C ILE A 674 -16.90 -26.71 -13.07
N SER A 675 -16.58 -26.72 -11.79
CA SER A 675 -16.89 -27.81 -10.86
C SER A 675 -18.14 -27.55 -10.04
N ARG A 676 -18.42 -26.28 -9.70
CA ARG A 676 -19.54 -25.92 -8.82
C ARG A 676 -20.22 -24.63 -9.26
N ILE A 677 -21.52 -24.55 -9.06
CA ILE A 677 -22.30 -23.32 -9.16
C ILE A 677 -22.90 -23.02 -7.80
N ILE A 678 -22.73 -21.80 -7.31
CA ILE A 678 -23.48 -21.26 -6.18
C ILE A 678 -24.43 -20.22 -6.78
N TYR A 679 -25.73 -20.47 -6.69
CA TYR A 679 -26.78 -19.64 -7.27
C TYR A 679 -27.67 -19.08 -6.17
N ILE A 680 -27.78 -17.75 -6.09
CA ILE A 680 -28.74 -17.06 -5.24
C ILE A 680 -29.97 -16.76 -6.07
N HIS A 681 -31.11 -17.31 -5.67
CA HIS A 681 -32.38 -17.12 -6.36
C HIS A 681 -32.89 -15.68 -6.16
N PRO A 682 -33.03 -14.85 -7.22
CA PRO A 682 -33.34 -13.43 -7.09
C PRO A 682 -34.63 -13.13 -6.32
N GLN A 683 -35.73 -13.81 -6.65
CA GLN A 683 -37.04 -13.60 -6.00
C GLN A 683 -37.00 -13.97 -4.51
N SER A 684 -36.42 -15.13 -4.19
CA SER A 684 -36.34 -15.57 -2.79
C SER A 684 -35.42 -14.67 -1.97
N TYR A 685 -34.35 -14.14 -2.57
CA TYR A 685 -33.45 -13.19 -1.92
C TYR A 685 -34.11 -11.82 -1.70
N ALA A 686 -34.90 -11.33 -2.66
CA ALA A 686 -35.61 -10.06 -2.55
C ALA A 686 -36.60 -10.06 -1.36
N ALA A 687 -37.24 -11.20 -1.10
CA ALA A 687 -38.18 -11.39 0.01
C ALA A 687 -37.55 -11.44 1.41
N LEU A 688 -36.22 -11.56 1.52
CA LEU A 688 -35.53 -11.63 2.81
C LEU A 688 -35.50 -10.28 3.54
N ASN A 689 -35.50 -10.33 4.86
CA ASN A 689 -35.24 -9.15 5.68
C ASN A 689 -33.74 -8.77 5.70
N LEU A 690 -33.43 -7.58 6.21
CA LEU A 690 -32.05 -7.05 6.20
C LEU A 690 -31.04 -7.95 6.92
N SER A 691 -31.42 -8.54 8.06
CA SER A 691 -30.54 -9.44 8.84
C SER A 691 -30.24 -10.71 8.07
N GLU A 692 -31.26 -11.33 7.48
CA GLU A 692 -31.13 -12.54 6.66
C GLU A 692 -30.24 -12.31 5.44
N LYS A 693 -30.30 -11.14 4.80
CA LYS A 693 -29.43 -10.80 3.67
C LYS A 693 -27.95 -10.72 4.08
N PHE A 694 -27.65 -10.17 5.26
CA PHE A 694 -26.29 -10.21 5.81
C PHE A 694 -25.87 -11.63 6.17
N GLU A 695 -26.78 -12.47 6.69
CA GLU A 695 -26.49 -13.88 6.95
C GLU A 695 -26.19 -14.66 5.67
N VAL A 696 -26.92 -14.40 4.58
CA VAL A 696 -26.62 -14.96 3.25
C VAL A 696 -25.20 -14.56 2.81
N ALA A 697 -24.80 -13.30 2.98
CA ALA A 697 -23.43 -12.87 2.65
C ALA A 697 -22.37 -13.65 3.47
N ARG A 698 -22.59 -13.86 4.77
CA ARG A 698 -21.71 -14.66 5.63
C ARG A 698 -21.71 -16.13 5.23
N LEU A 699 -22.85 -16.69 4.82
CA LEU A 699 -22.97 -18.04 4.28
C LEU A 699 -22.14 -18.21 3.01
N ILE A 700 -22.22 -17.25 2.06
CA ILE A 700 -21.34 -17.24 0.88
C ILE A 700 -19.88 -17.22 1.31
N GLY A 701 -19.51 -16.40 2.30
CA GLY A 701 -18.16 -16.39 2.86
C GLY A 701 -17.70 -17.73 3.45
N LYS A 702 -18.60 -18.49 4.09
CA LYS A 702 -18.33 -19.85 4.60
C LYS A 702 -18.16 -20.86 3.45
N LEU A 703 -19.03 -20.81 2.43
CA LEU A 703 -18.93 -21.66 1.24
C LEU A 703 -17.64 -21.38 0.45
N ASN A 704 -17.26 -20.11 0.32
CA ASN A 704 -16.04 -19.68 -0.34
C ASN A 704 -14.77 -20.21 0.36
N ARG A 705 -14.77 -20.31 1.70
CA ARG A 705 -13.67 -20.95 2.44
C ARG A 705 -13.55 -22.45 2.17
N GLN A 706 -14.66 -23.15 1.94
CA GLN A 706 -14.65 -24.58 1.60
C GLN A 706 -14.14 -24.87 0.18
N ILE A 707 -14.07 -23.87 -0.71
CA ILE A 707 -13.42 -24.03 -2.02
C ILE A 707 -11.93 -24.36 -1.84
N GLY A 708 -11.30 -23.81 -0.81
CA GLY A 708 -9.86 -23.94 -0.56
C GLY A 708 -9.05 -23.22 -1.63
N HIS A 709 -8.71 -23.95 -2.71
CA HIS A 709 -8.01 -23.41 -3.86
C HIS A 709 -8.91 -23.38 -5.10
N ARG A 710 -8.89 -22.23 -5.79
CA ARG A 710 -9.70 -21.95 -6.96
C ARG A 710 -9.52 -22.95 -8.11
N GLU A 711 -8.30 -23.46 -8.30
CA GLU A 711 -7.99 -24.48 -9.32
C GLU A 711 -8.54 -25.87 -8.97
N ALA A 712 -8.66 -26.19 -7.68
CA ALA A 712 -9.14 -27.49 -7.21
C ALA A 712 -10.65 -27.61 -7.34
N THR A 713 -11.39 -26.53 -7.05
CA THR A 713 -12.85 -26.48 -7.20
C THR A 713 -13.29 -25.20 -7.92
N PRO A 714 -13.12 -25.11 -9.25
CA PRO A 714 -13.57 -23.95 -10.00
C PRO A 714 -15.07 -23.69 -9.81
N THR A 715 -15.40 -22.58 -9.15
CA THR A 715 -16.77 -22.28 -8.70
C THR A 715 -17.29 -21.02 -9.36
N VAL A 716 -18.49 -21.08 -9.95
CA VAL A 716 -19.20 -19.90 -10.45
C VAL A 716 -20.22 -19.47 -9.41
N LEU A 717 -20.21 -18.18 -9.08
CA LEU A 717 -21.16 -17.55 -8.16
C LEU A 717 -22.13 -16.71 -8.99
N LEU A 718 -23.43 -16.97 -8.88
CA LEU A 718 -24.47 -16.28 -9.62
C LEU A 718 -25.46 -15.70 -8.62
N GLY A 719 -25.80 -14.42 -8.71
CA GLY A 719 -26.74 -13.82 -7.76
C GLY A 719 -27.34 -12.51 -8.22
N PRO A 720 -28.38 -12.03 -7.50
CA PRO A 720 -29.10 -10.82 -7.87
C PRO A 720 -28.27 -9.56 -7.61
N GLY A 721 -28.28 -8.66 -8.58
CA GLY A 721 -27.70 -7.31 -8.45
C GLY A 721 -26.21 -7.30 -8.10
N ARG A 722 -25.79 -6.24 -7.41
CA ARG A 722 -24.39 -5.94 -7.11
C ARG A 722 -23.83 -6.83 -6.01
N TRP A 723 -22.71 -7.50 -6.25
CA TRP A 723 -21.92 -8.09 -5.18
C TRP A 723 -21.04 -7.04 -4.49
N GLY A 724 -20.93 -7.12 -3.18
CA GLY A 724 -20.13 -6.17 -2.39
C GLY A 724 -20.74 -4.78 -2.27
N THR A 725 -22.07 -4.70 -2.32
CA THR A 725 -22.81 -3.50 -1.96
C THR A 725 -22.89 -3.30 -0.44
N THR A 726 -22.96 -2.05 0.02
CA THR A 726 -23.34 -1.68 1.38
C THR A 726 -24.86 -1.73 1.63
N THR A 727 -25.66 -1.89 0.57
CA THR A 727 -27.13 -1.85 0.61
C THR A 727 -27.72 -3.17 0.10
N PRO A 728 -28.17 -4.07 1.00
CA PRO A 728 -28.60 -5.42 0.62
C PRO A 728 -29.88 -5.50 -0.23
N SER A 729 -30.62 -4.40 -0.44
CA SER A 729 -31.76 -4.38 -1.36
C SER A 729 -31.35 -4.39 -2.84
N MET A 730 -30.13 -3.94 -3.16
CA MET A 730 -29.62 -3.82 -4.53
C MET A 730 -28.65 -4.93 -4.93
N GLY A 731 -28.38 -5.88 -4.02
CA GLY A 731 -27.52 -7.02 -4.25
C GLY A 731 -27.04 -7.68 -2.97
N VAL A 732 -25.91 -8.39 -3.03
CA VAL A 732 -25.42 -9.24 -1.94
C VAL A 732 -24.26 -8.56 -1.21
N PRO A 733 -24.39 -8.26 0.10
CA PRO A 733 -23.43 -7.43 0.85
C PRO A 733 -22.20 -8.21 1.33
N VAL A 734 -21.52 -8.89 0.40
CA VAL A 734 -20.29 -9.63 0.68
C VAL A 734 -19.08 -8.71 0.79
N LYS A 735 -18.11 -9.05 1.62
CA LYS A 735 -16.77 -8.49 1.53
C LYS A 735 -15.98 -9.22 0.45
N PHE A 736 -14.93 -8.59 -0.07
CA PHE A 736 -14.03 -9.26 -1.02
C PHE A 736 -13.45 -10.57 -0.45
N SER A 737 -13.06 -10.59 0.83
CA SER A 737 -12.59 -11.77 1.55
C SER A 737 -13.60 -12.95 1.58
N GLU A 738 -14.86 -12.71 1.24
CA GLU A 738 -15.93 -13.71 1.21
C GLU A 738 -16.19 -14.32 -0.16
N ILE A 739 -15.56 -13.81 -1.22
CA ILE A 739 -15.70 -14.31 -2.60
C ILE A 739 -14.36 -14.58 -3.28
N ASN A 740 -13.25 -14.37 -2.57
CA ASN A 740 -11.90 -14.35 -3.13
C ASN A 740 -11.37 -15.70 -3.68
N ASN A 741 -12.07 -16.83 -3.49
CA ASN A 741 -11.67 -18.13 -4.04
C ASN A 741 -12.54 -18.57 -5.24
N VAL A 742 -13.53 -17.78 -5.65
CA VAL A 742 -14.43 -18.14 -6.76
C VAL A 742 -13.78 -17.92 -8.12
N THR A 743 -14.26 -18.65 -9.12
CA THR A 743 -13.75 -18.63 -10.50
C THR A 743 -14.44 -17.64 -11.41
N ALA A 744 -15.74 -17.48 -11.26
CA ALA A 744 -16.47 -16.45 -11.96
C ALA A 744 -17.62 -15.95 -11.09
N ILE A 745 -18.00 -14.70 -11.29
CA ILE A 745 -19.16 -14.07 -10.67
C ILE A 745 -20.07 -13.57 -11.78
N GLY A 746 -21.34 -13.97 -11.71
CA GLY A 746 -22.41 -13.50 -12.56
C GLY A 746 -23.41 -12.68 -11.76
N GLU A 747 -23.56 -11.42 -12.16
CA GLU A 747 -24.55 -10.52 -11.59
C GLU A 747 -25.79 -10.52 -12.45
N ILE A 748 -26.91 -10.91 -11.86
CA ILE A 748 -28.17 -11.06 -12.55
C ILE A 748 -28.95 -9.77 -12.36
N ALA A 749 -29.17 -9.05 -13.45
CA ALA A 749 -30.11 -7.94 -13.48
C ALA A 749 -31.52 -8.52 -13.27
N TYR A 750 -32.13 -8.18 -12.14
CA TYR A 750 -33.45 -8.64 -11.75
C TYR A 750 -34.35 -7.44 -11.50
N GLN A 751 -35.46 -7.32 -12.25
CA GLN A 751 -36.44 -6.25 -12.08
C GLN A 751 -37.47 -6.62 -11.02
N ASP A 752 -37.63 -5.76 -10.01
CA ASP A 752 -38.78 -5.75 -9.11
C ASP A 752 -39.26 -4.29 -8.98
N GLY A 753 -40.35 -3.94 -9.68
CA GLY A 753 -40.83 -2.56 -9.81
C GLY A 753 -39.97 -1.66 -10.72
N ASP A 754 -39.88 -0.35 -10.42
CA ASP A 754 -39.13 0.66 -11.20
C ASP A 754 -37.60 0.63 -10.98
N LEU A 755 -37.09 -0.25 -10.12
CA LEU A 755 -35.66 -0.37 -9.82
C LEU A 755 -34.98 -1.43 -10.71
N ILE A 756 -34.04 -0.96 -11.54
CA ILE A 756 -33.08 -1.81 -12.25
C ILE A 756 -31.81 -1.87 -11.37
N PRO A 757 -31.37 -3.04 -10.88
CA PRO A 757 -30.18 -3.14 -10.05
C PRO A 757 -28.93 -2.76 -10.84
N ASP A 758 -28.15 -1.85 -10.27
CA ASP A 758 -26.86 -1.40 -10.81
C ASP A 758 -25.81 -2.49 -10.57
N LEU A 759 -25.14 -2.95 -11.61
CA LEU A 759 -24.16 -4.03 -11.53
C LEU A 759 -22.78 -3.47 -11.12
N SER A 760 -21.92 -4.27 -10.49
CA SER A 760 -20.56 -3.96 -10.00
C SER A 760 -19.61 -3.44 -11.09
N PHE A 761 -20.03 -3.48 -12.35
CA PHE A 761 -19.39 -2.89 -13.51
C PHE A 761 -18.80 -1.50 -13.17
N GLY A 762 -17.48 -1.33 -13.28
CA GLY A 762 -16.87 0.00 -13.09
C GLY A 762 -16.58 0.44 -11.65
N THR A 763 -16.53 -0.48 -10.68
CA THR A 763 -16.25 -0.16 -9.26
C THR A 763 -14.85 -0.60 -8.81
N HIS A 764 -14.34 -0.11 -7.66
CA HIS A 764 -13.14 -0.67 -7.01
C HIS A 764 -13.31 -2.16 -6.71
N PHE A 765 -14.50 -2.58 -6.28
CA PHE A 765 -14.83 -3.99 -6.06
C PHE A 765 -14.69 -4.81 -7.36
N PHE A 766 -15.03 -4.22 -8.51
CA PHE A 766 -14.80 -4.84 -9.81
C PHE A 766 -13.32 -4.85 -10.21
N GLN A 767 -12.55 -3.78 -9.93
CA GLN A 767 -11.10 -3.81 -10.10
C GLN A 767 -10.47 -4.93 -9.27
N ASP A 768 -10.87 -5.07 -8.00
CA ASP A 768 -10.44 -6.17 -7.13
C ASP A 768 -10.71 -7.55 -7.75
N MET A 769 -11.89 -7.72 -8.37
CA MET A 769 -12.25 -8.97 -9.06
C MET A 769 -11.36 -9.23 -10.28
N VAL A 770 -11.17 -8.21 -11.13
CA VAL A 770 -10.31 -8.31 -12.33
C VAL A 770 -8.87 -8.61 -11.92
N GLU A 771 -8.36 -7.93 -10.90
CA GLU A 771 -7.01 -8.13 -10.37
C GLU A 771 -6.82 -9.56 -9.85
N MET A 772 -7.83 -10.11 -9.18
CA MET A 772 -7.81 -11.46 -8.62
C MET A 772 -8.17 -12.54 -9.63
N ASP A 773 -8.11 -12.20 -10.92
CA ASP A 773 -8.42 -13.06 -12.06
C ASP A 773 -9.86 -13.61 -12.02
N ILE A 774 -10.78 -13.06 -11.21
CA ILE A 774 -12.19 -13.48 -11.12
C ILE A 774 -12.94 -13.05 -12.38
N PHE A 775 -13.43 -14.03 -13.15
CA PHE A 775 -14.18 -13.72 -14.36
C PHE A 775 -15.53 -13.10 -14.01
N TYR A 776 -15.84 -11.93 -14.56
CA TYR A 776 -17.05 -11.19 -14.26
C TYR A 776 -18.02 -11.27 -15.44
N MET A 777 -19.30 -11.47 -15.17
CA MET A 777 -20.35 -11.38 -16.19
C MET A 777 -21.57 -10.64 -15.64
N ALA A 778 -22.01 -9.61 -16.36
CA ALA A 778 -23.29 -8.96 -16.15
C ALA A 778 -24.32 -9.66 -17.04
N ILE A 779 -25.32 -10.28 -16.42
CA ILE A 779 -26.35 -11.11 -17.07
C ILE A 779 -27.64 -10.31 -17.06
N TYR A 780 -28.18 -10.04 -18.25
CA TYR A 780 -29.48 -9.38 -18.44
C TYR A 780 -30.47 -10.38 -19.06
N PRO A 781 -31.21 -11.16 -18.25
CA PRO A 781 -32.07 -12.23 -18.76
C PRO A 781 -33.16 -11.76 -19.73
N ASP A 782 -33.62 -10.50 -19.58
CA ASP A 782 -34.71 -9.93 -20.38
C ASP A 782 -34.28 -9.47 -21.79
N ARG A 783 -32.98 -9.47 -22.09
CA ARG A 783 -32.49 -9.09 -23.42
C ARG A 783 -32.57 -10.26 -24.40
N ASN A 784 -33.07 -9.99 -25.61
CA ASN A 784 -33.31 -11.01 -26.66
C ASN A 784 -32.03 -11.74 -27.14
N ASP A 785 -30.85 -11.16 -26.94
CA ASP A 785 -29.54 -11.70 -27.33
C ASP A 785 -28.89 -12.56 -26.22
N VAL A 786 -29.46 -12.57 -25.01
CA VAL A 786 -28.95 -13.33 -23.86
C VAL A 786 -29.69 -14.66 -23.71
N ILE A 787 -28.95 -15.75 -23.54
CA ILE A 787 -29.49 -17.04 -23.08
C ILE A 787 -29.08 -17.21 -21.63
N PHE A 788 -30.04 -17.38 -20.73
CA PHE A 788 -29.81 -17.73 -19.32
C PHE A 788 -30.76 -18.84 -18.89
N ASN A 789 -30.26 -20.08 -18.80
CA ASN A 789 -31.09 -21.28 -18.63
C ASN A 789 -31.35 -21.62 -17.15
N THR A 790 -32.24 -20.85 -16.51
CA THR A 790 -32.67 -21.07 -15.11
C THR A 790 -33.34 -22.42 -14.90
N ALA A 791 -34.18 -22.85 -15.85
CA ALA A 791 -34.88 -24.14 -15.79
C ALA A 791 -33.95 -25.36 -15.75
N TRP A 792 -32.74 -25.26 -16.32
CA TRP A 792 -31.73 -26.31 -16.18
C TRP A 792 -31.12 -26.33 -14.78
N MET A 793 -30.86 -25.17 -14.18
CA MET A 793 -30.29 -25.05 -12.83
C MET A 793 -31.26 -25.59 -11.78
N GLU A 794 -32.55 -25.27 -11.90
CA GLU A 794 -33.59 -25.72 -10.97
C GLU A 794 -33.77 -27.24 -10.91
N LYS A 795 -33.38 -27.96 -11.98
CA LYS A 795 -33.42 -29.42 -12.05
C LYS A 795 -32.21 -30.10 -11.40
N GLN A 796 -31.19 -29.35 -11.00
CA GLN A 796 -30.02 -29.92 -10.34
C GLN A 796 -30.28 -30.13 -8.84
N LEU A 797 -29.59 -31.11 -8.26
CA LEU A 797 -29.67 -31.38 -6.82
C LEU A 797 -28.99 -30.25 -6.05
N ASN A 798 -29.73 -29.59 -5.15
CA ASN A 798 -29.17 -28.61 -4.23
C ASN A 798 -28.46 -29.32 -3.07
N ILE A 799 -27.15 -29.17 -2.97
CA ILE A 799 -26.30 -29.79 -1.93
C ILE A 799 -25.99 -28.83 -0.77
N LEU A 800 -26.69 -27.70 -0.64
CA LEU A 800 -26.44 -26.73 0.44
C LEU A 800 -26.55 -27.39 1.82
N ALA A 801 -27.63 -28.14 2.06
CA ALA A 801 -27.91 -28.75 3.37
C ALA A 801 -26.84 -29.78 3.78
N ASP A 802 -26.20 -30.43 2.79
CA ASP A 802 -25.10 -31.38 3.04
C ASP A 802 -23.79 -30.65 3.42
N LEU A 803 -23.53 -29.50 2.82
CA LEU A 803 -22.31 -28.71 3.05
C LEU A 803 -22.38 -27.83 4.30
N MET A 804 -23.58 -27.29 4.58
CA MET A 804 -23.85 -26.34 5.66
C MET A 804 -25.19 -26.67 6.34
N PRO A 805 -25.25 -27.73 7.17
CA PRO A 805 -26.49 -28.16 7.83
C PRO A 805 -27.17 -27.04 8.64
N ASP A 806 -26.37 -26.20 9.31
CA ASP A 806 -26.86 -25.07 10.11
C ASP A 806 -27.59 -24.00 9.28
N TYR A 807 -27.37 -23.98 7.95
CA TYR A 807 -27.96 -23.03 7.01
C TYR A 807 -28.99 -23.68 6.07
N ALA A 808 -29.47 -24.88 6.40
CA ALA A 808 -30.45 -25.60 5.57
C ALA A 808 -31.75 -24.80 5.33
N HIS A 809 -32.11 -23.89 6.24
CA HIS A 809 -33.27 -23.01 6.08
C HIS A 809 -33.13 -22.00 4.92
N PHE A 810 -31.92 -21.72 4.44
CA PHE A 810 -31.67 -20.90 3.25
C PHE A 810 -31.66 -21.71 1.94
N ALA A 811 -31.99 -23.00 1.93
CA ALA A 811 -31.92 -23.84 0.71
C ALA A 811 -32.84 -23.36 -0.42
N ASP A 812 -33.90 -22.62 -0.11
CA ASP A 812 -34.78 -22.00 -1.11
C ASP A 812 -34.22 -20.69 -1.69
N VAL A 813 -33.22 -20.09 -1.04
CA VAL A 813 -32.54 -18.86 -1.45
C VAL A 813 -31.19 -19.17 -2.09
N VAL A 814 -30.33 -19.92 -1.41
CA VAL A 814 -28.97 -20.26 -1.84
C VAL A 814 -28.97 -21.71 -2.30
N ARG A 815 -28.66 -21.93 -3.58
CA ARG A 815 -28.58 -23.25 -4.18
C ARG A 815 -27.16 -23.54 -4.60
N VAL A 816 -26.63 -24.68 -4.14
CA VAL A 816 -25.28 -25.13 -4.48
C VAL A 816 -25.40 -26.37 -5.34
N TYR A 817 -24.82 -26.33 -6.55
CA TYR A 817 -24.86 -27.41 -7.51
C TYR A 817 -23.46 -27.95 -7.78
N ASP A 818 -23.27 -29.27 -7.64
CA ASP A 818 -22.05 -29.95 -8.09
C ASP A 818 -22.19 -30.36 -9.56
N VAL A 819 -21.37 -29.77 -10.42
CA VAL A 819 -21.43 -29.93 -11.87
C VAL A 819 -20.18 -30.61 -12.45
N ARG A 820 -19.31 -31.19 -11.60
CA ARG A 820 -18.08 -31.87 -12.03
C ARG A 820 -18.33 -32.96 -13.07
N THR A 821 -19.44 -33.68 -12.96
CA THR A 821 -19.80 -34.78 -13.88
C THR A 821 -20.46 -34.31 -15.17
N LYS A 822 -20.79 -33.01 -15.28
CA LYS A 822 -21.54 -32.42 -16.41
C LYS A 822 -20.64 -31.77 -17.47
N ASP A 823 -19.34 -31.67 -17.22
CA ASP A 823 -18.36 -31.01 -18.11
C ASP A 823 -18.80 -29.60 -18.54
N LEU A 824 -19.26 -28.79 -17.57
CA LEU A 824 -19.65 -27.41 -17.81
C LEU A 824 -18.39 -26.57 -18.05
N ARG A 825 -18.33 -25.83 -19.15
CA ARG A 825 -17.18 -25.00 -19.53
C ARG A 825 -17.59 -23.56 -19.78
N LEU A 826 -16.80 -22.63 -19.26
CA LEU A 826 -16.89 -21.20 -19.52
C LEU A 826 -15.85 -20.83 -20.58
N LEU A 827 -16.31 -20.21 -21.67
CA LEU A 827 -15.48 -19.74 -22.78
C LEU A 827 -15.80 -18.27 -23.08
N SER A 828 -14.78 -17.44 -23.20
CA SER A 828 -14.90 -16.03 -23.60
C SER A 828 -13.86 -15.64 -24.66
N ASP A 829 -14.26 -14.76 -25.59
CA ASP A 829 -13.38 -14.08 -26.53
C ASP A 829 -13.63 -12.57 -26.46
N ILE A 830 -12.62 -11.83 -25.99
CA ILE A 830 -12.67 -10.37 -25.86
C ILE A 830 -12.68 -9.67 -27.23
N VAL A 831 -12.04 -10.25 -28.25
CA VAL A 831 -11.94 -9.60 -29.58
C VAL A 831 -13.29 -9.61 -30.27
N THR A 832 -13.99 -10.75 -30.20
CA THR A 832 -15.34 -10.86 -30.77
C THR A 832 -16.45 -10.44 -29.81
N GLN A 833 -16.12 -10.13 -28.55
CA GLN A 833 -17.06 -9.80 -27.47
C GLN A 833 -18.14 -10.88 -27.28
N LYS A 834 -17.75 -12.16 -27.37
CA LYS A 834 -18.67 -13.31 -27.19
C LYS A 834 -18.29 -14.16 -25.99
N MET A 835 -19.28 -14.47 -25.15
CA MET A 835 -19.14 -15.40 -24.02
C MET A 835 -20.18 -16.51 -24.10
N ILE A 836 -19.75 -17.73 -23.81
CA ILE A 836 -20.61 -18.90 -23.73
C ILE A 836 -20.19 -19.81 -22.58
N CYS A 837 -21.15 -20.18 -21.75
CA CYS A 837 -21.05 -21.23 -20.75
C CYS A 837 -21.90 -22.42 -21.20
N PHE A 838 -21.29 -23.56 -21.48
CA PHE A 838 -21.95 -24.70 -22.12
C PHE A 838 -21.50 -26.05 -21.57
N LEU A 839 -22.35 -27.05 -21.77
CA LEU A 839 -22.09 -28.44 -21.40
C LEU A 839 -21.30 -29.13 -22.52
N GLY A 840 -20.13 -29.69 -22.19
CA GLY A 840 -19.27 -30.42 -23.13
C GLY A 840 -19.82 -31.79 -23.54
N LYS A 841 -20.74 -32.37 -22.76
CA LYS A 841 -21.40 -33.65 -23.04
C LYS A 841 -22.90 -33.50 -23.31
#